data_AF-B8A0Y0-F1
#
_entry.id   AF-B8A0Y0-F1
#
_cell.length_a   1.000
_cell.length_b   1.000
_cell.length_c   1.000
_cell.angle_alpha   90.00
_cell.angle_beta   90.00
_cell.angle_gamma   90.00
#
_symmetry.space_group_name_H-M   'P 1'
#
loop_
_entity.id
_entity.type
_entity.pdbx_description
1 polymer ?
#
loop_
_entity_poly.entity_id
_entity_poly.type
_entity_poly.pdbx_seq_one_letter_code
_entity_poly.pdbx_strand_id
1 'polypeptide(L)'
;MAVPTTTLSHRRISSYSLVASTAALLLVFHHHVPSTTAQPLPWQLCNDTSGNFTDKSAYQANINQLATALTNNASSSPSLFAAGAAGSAPDVAYALALCRGDTNASSCARCVAASFKTAQQLCAFKRGATLYDDPCILRYADWDFLTNTTDNRGLYIAWSYDNVSAAVAPAFDAASARLVNATSDYAATDPVRRFGTGEEPFDDAKYPKIYSLAQCTPDMTVADCRACLGGVYRRFAPTYFGGKHGGRVFGVRCSLRFETYHFFSGNPLLQIPGPPGAPPPAAPAVNMTPPATGQGGGGHKNRTRLVLAIALPLAAATAILALAVACLYYRSRRRTTAQRDSSGKPCSPSPDDIDKSIDSLLFDLPALRAATNNFAESNKLGEGGFGAVYKGILSEGQQVAVKRLSLGSTQGLTELKTELVLVARLQHKNLVRLIGVCLEEDEKLLVYEYMPNRSLDTILFDSQKSKELDWWKRLEIVSGVARGLQYLHEESQLKIVHRDLKPSNVLLDSAYTPKISDFGLAKLFHMDQSQGATSHIAGTYGYMAPEYAMHGQYSVKSDVFSFGVLILEMVTGRKNSNSDQSVDLLSLVWEHWSSGTIQELLDPFLMSHRAPPDQMAKLVNIGLLCVQDSPADRPLMSSVNVMLSSDTISLQAPSRPTFCIQETEDHSRPYSDAYKRALKLQSSTDRAAMSPNEVTLTELEPR
;
A
#
# COMPACT_ATOMS: atom_id res chain seq x y z
N MET A 1 42.08 -65.29 -8.23
CA MET A 1 41.74 -66.54 -7.52
C MET A 1 41.79 -66.28 -6.01
N ALA A 2 41.00 -67.06 -5.27
CA ALA A 2 40.85 -67.07 -3.81
C ALA A 2 39.92 -66.00 -3.21
N VAL A 3 38.63 -66.35 -3.24
CA VAL A 3 37.65 -66.11 -2.17
C VAL A 3 38.16 -66.76 -0.86
N PRO A 4 37.88 -66.15 0.30
CA PRO A 4 37.53 -66.92 1.48
C PRO A 4 36.16 -66.53 2.04
N THR A 5 35.40 -67.59 2.29
CA THR A 5 34.01 -67.72 2.69
C THR A 5 33.79 -67.50 4.19
N THR A 6 32.73 -66.75 4.48
CA THR A 6 31.73 -66.93 5.56
C THR A 6 32.17 -67.32 6.97
N THR A 7 31.84 -66.44 7.93
CA THR A 7 31.15 -66.86 9.17
C THR A 7 30.07 -65.83 9.52
N LEU A 8 28.82 -66.30 9.49
CA LEU A 8 27.63 -65.61 9.98
C LEU A 8 27.61 -65.66 11.51
N SER A 9 27.54 -64.51 12.17
CA SER A 9 27.00 -64.43 13.53
C SER A 9 25.79 -63.49 13.55
N HIS A 10 24.67 -64.08 13.93
CA HIS A 10 23.36 -63.46 14.03
C HIS A 10 23.25 -62.63 15.32
N ARG A 11 22.46 -61.54 15.21
CA ARG A 11 21.66 -60.89 16.27
C ARG A 11 22.41 -60.05 17.31
N ARG A 12 22.38 -58.75 17.07
CA ARG A 12 21.69 -57.73 17.92
C ARG A 12 21.63 -56.43 17.11
N ILE A 13 20.61 -56.29 16.28
CA ILE A 13 20.31 -54.99 15.65
C ILE A 13 19.79 -54.11 16.76
N SER A 14 20.63 -53.13 17.07
CA SER A 14 20.49 -52.13 18.12
C SER A 14 19.15 -51.41 18.00
N SER A 15 18.48 -51.24 19.14
CA SER A 15 17.22 -50.53 19.35
C SER A 15 17.18 -49.07 18.86
N TYR A 16 18.28 -48.56 18.30
CA TYR A 16 18.39 -47.22 17.73
C TYR A 16 17.54 -47.03 16.46
N SER A 17 17.30 -48.08 15.68
CA SER A 17 16.54 -47.95 14.42
C SER A 17 15.04 -47.70 14.63
N LEU A 18 14.47 -48.15 15.75
CA LEU A 18 13.05 -47.92 16.03
C LEU A 18 12.77 -46.49 16.52
N VAL A 19 13.72 -45.88 17.24
CA VAL A 19 13.58 -44.50 17.76
C VAL A 19 13.74 -43.47 16.65
N ALA A 20 14.59 -43.74 15.65
CA ALA A 20 14.75 -42.85 14.50
C ALA A 20 13.46 -42.78 13.64
N SER A 21 12.72 -43.88 13.56
CA SER A 21 11.51 -43.98 12.73
C SER A 21 10.33 -43.21 13.34
N THR A 22 10.23 -43.17 14.67
CA THR A 22 9.18 -42.41 15.37
C THR A 22 9.49 -40.90 15.43
N ALA A 23 10.77 -40.51 15.52
CA ALA A 23 11.17 -39.11 15.46
C ALA A 23 10.95 -38.48 14.08
N ALA A 24 11.17 -39.24 12.99
CA ALA A 24 10.90 -38.76 11.64
C ALA A 24 9.41 -38.52 11.37
N LEU A 25 8.52 -39.37 11.90
CA LEU A 25 7.08 -39.19 11.80
C LEU A 25 6.60 -37.96 12.58
N LEU A 26 7.17 -37.66 13.75
CA LEU A 26 6.84 -36.45 14.52
C LEU A 26 7.32 -35.16 13.85
N LEU A 27 8.42 -35.20 13.09
CA LEU A 27 8.91 -34.05 12.32
C LEU A 27 8.04 -33.77 11.08
N VAL A 28 7.46 -34.79 10.45
CA VAL A 28 6.56 -34.60 9.30
C VAL A 28 5.22 -33.99 9.72
N PHE A 29 4.72 -34.27 10.94
CA PHE A 29 3.49 -33.64 11.44
C PHE A 29 3.68 -32.20 11.98
N HIS A 30 4.91 -31.73 12.14
CA HIS A 30 5.20 -30.33 12.50
C HIS A 30 5.50 -29.41 11.30
N HIS A 31 5.34 -29.91 10.07
CA HIS A 31 5.40 -29.11 8.85
C HIS A 31 4.07 -29.12 8.12
N HIS A 32 2.99 -28.70 8.77
CA HIS A 32 1.78 -28.14 8.12
C HIS A 32 0.89 -27.47 9.16
N VAL A 33 1.40 -26.42 9.80
CA VAL A 33 0.55 -25.32 10.24
C VAL A 33 1.05 -24.11 9.46
N PRO A 34 0.27 -23.56 8.51
CA PRO A 34 0.61 -22.27 7.92
C PRO A 34 0.51 -21.27 9.07
N SER A 35 1.65 -20.93 9.67
CA SER A 35 1.76 -19.80 10.58
C SER A 35 1.40 -18.56 9.78
N THR A 36 0.23 -18.04 10.10
CA THR A 36 -0.36 -16.84 9.54
C THR A 36 0.68 -15.72 9.53
N THR A 37 0.95 -15.22 8.33
CA THR A 37 1.68 -13.99 8.03
C THR A 37 1.21 -12.86 8.94
N ALA A 38 2.14 -11.98 9.38
CA ALA A 38 1.80 -10.72 10.05
C ALA A 38 0.68 -10.04 9.27
N GLN A 39 -0.51 -9.99 9.86
CA GLN A 39 -1.60 -9.26 9.26
C GLN A 39 -1.30 -7.78 9.47
N PRO A 40 -1.22 -6.95 8.40
CA PRO A 40 -1.19 -5.51 8.58
C PRO A 40 -2.40 -5.11 9.43
N LEU A 41 -2.24 -4.07 10.26
CA LEU A 41 -3.31 -3.53 11.10
C LEU A 41 -4.64 -3.51 10.32
N PRO A 42 -5.75 -3.98 10.93
CA PRO A 42 -7.03 -3.94 10.25
C PRO A 42 -7.38 -2.49 9.93
N TRP A 43 -7.93 -2.24 8.73
CA TRP A 43 -8.41 -0.90 8.39
C TRP A 43 -9.58 -0.53 9.31
N GLN A 44 -9.46 0.58 10.06
CA GLN A 44 -10.53 1.06 10.94
C GLN A 44 -11.25 2.29 10.40
N LEU A 45 -12.56 2.39 10.65
CA LEU A 45 -13.30 3.65 10.71
C LEU A 45 -13.87 3.84 12.10
N CYS A 46 -13.48 4.92 12.76
CA CYS A 46 -14.10 5.36 13.99
C CYS A 46 -15.20 6.37 13.64
N ASN A 47 -16.40 6.19 14.19
CA ASN A 47 -17.48 7.15 13.96
C ASN A 47 -17.32 8.35 14.91
N ASP A 48 -16.77 9.44 14.38
CA ASP A 48 -16.57 10.67 15.15
C ASP A 48 -17.85 11.48 15.36
N THR A 49 -18.93 11.16 14.65
CA THR A 49 -20.16 11.96 14.68
C THR A 49 -21.13 11.58 15.79
N SER A 50 -21.04 10.36 16.34
CA SER A 50 -21.95 9.86 17.38
C SER A 50 -21.56 10.27 18.80
N GLY A 51 -20.47 11.03 18.98
CA GLY A 51 -19.94 11.38 20.29
C GLY A 51 -19.25 10.22 21.00
N ASN A 52 -18.78 10.49 22.22
CA ASN A 52 -18.01 9.52 23.01
C ASN A 52 -18.86 8.92 24.15
N PHE A 53 -18.55 7.68 24.53
CA PHE A 53 -19.02 7.08 25.78
C PHE A 53 -17.93 7.21 26.85
N THR A 54 -18.29 7.11 28.14
CA THR A 54 -17.32 7.19 29.24
C THR A 54 -16.81 5.82 29.65
N ASP A 55 -15.59 5.77 30.19
CA ASP A 55 -15.04 4.54 30.77
C ASP A 55 -16.01 3.96 31.82
N LYS A 56 -16.16 2.63 31.83
CA LYS A 56 -17.08 1.87 32.70
C LYS A 56 -18.55 2.25 32.56
N SER A 57 -18.95 2.85 31.45
CA SER A 57 -20.36 3.13 31.14
C SER A 57 -21.16 1.87 30.83
N ALA A 58 -22.49 1.98 30.92
CA ALA A 58 -23.41 0.93 30.48
C ALA A 58 -23.18 0.57 29.00
N TYR A 59 -22.92 1.56 28.14
CA TYR A 59 -22.61 1.32 26.73
C TYR A 59 -21.35 0.47 26.53
N GLN A 60 -20.27 0.74 27.27
CA GLN A 60 -19.05 -0.07 27.20
C GLN A 60 -19.28 -1.51 27.69
N ALA A 61 -20.09 -1.69 28.75
CA ALA A 61 -20.50 -3.01 29.21
C ALA A 61 -21.30 -3.76 28.13
N ASN A 62 -22.18 -3.06 27.40
CA ASN A 62 -22.94 -3.64 26.28
C ASN A 62 -22.02 -4.04 25.11
N ILE A 63 -20.98 -3.25 24.79
CA ILE A 63 -19.96 -3.65 23.80
C ILE A 63 -19.22 -4.91 24.26
N ASN A 64 -18.81 -5.00 25.54
CA ASN A 64 -18.10 -6.17 26.06
C ASN A 64 -18.97 -7.44 26.05
N GLN A 65 -20.28 -7.28 26.33
CA GLN A 65 -21.25 -8.35 26.19
C GLN A 65 -21.36 -8.83 24.73
N LEU A 66 -21.46 -7.89 23.78
CA LEU A 66 -21.46 -8.21 22.35
C LEU A 66 -20.15 -8.86 21.90
N ALA A 67 -19.00 -8.43 22.42
CA ALA A 67 -17.70 -9.01 22.11
C ALA A 67 -17.66 -10.51 22.43
N THR A 68 -18.13 -10.88 23.62
CA THR A 68 -18.24 -12.29 24.03
C THR A 68 -19.26 -13.05 23.19
N ALA A 69 -20.46 -12.47 23.02
CA ALA A 69 -21.56 -13.11 22.33
C ALA A 69 -21.27 -13.35 20.84
N LEU A 70 -20.81 -12.34 20.11
CA LEU A 70 -20.55 -12.44 18.67
C LEU A 70 -19.33 -13.30 18.37
N THR A 71 -18.31 -13.31 19.23
CA THR A 71 -17.17 -14.23 19.08
C THR A 71 -17.64 -15.68 19.10
N ASN A 72 -18.49 -16.05 20.06
CA ASN A 72 -19.02 -17.41 20.17
C ASN A 72 -20.04 -17.71 19.07
N ASN A 73 -20.96 -16.80 18.80
CA ASN A 73 -22.03 -17.01 17.82
C ASN A 73 -21.51 -17.09 16.39
N ALA A 74 -20.57 -16.22 16.00
CA ALA A 74 -19.98 -16.26 14.67
C ALA A 74 -19.16 -17.54 14.48
N SER A 75 -18.31 -17.91 15.45
CA SER A 75 -17.46 -19.10 15.33
C SER A 75 -18.20 -20.43 15.36
N SER A 76 -19.34 -20.51 16.06
CA SER A 76 -20.20 -21.71 16.10
C SER A 76 -21.23 -21.77 14.97
N SER A 77 -21.50 -20.65 14.29
CA SER A 77 -22.45 -20.60 13.18
C SER A 77 -21.86 -21.25 11.91
N PRO A 78 -22.62 -22.10 11.19
CA PRO A 78 -22.20 -22.63 9.88
C PRO A 78 -21.88 -21.54 8.85
N SER A 79 -22.48 -20.36 8.97
CA SER A 79 -22.29 -19.23 8.08
C SER A 79 -21.11 -18.31 8.45
N LEU A 80 -20.48 -18.56 9.61
CA LEU A 80 -19.47 -17.70 10.23
C LEU A 80 -19.85 -16.21 10.34
N PHE A 81 -21.13 -15.98 10.61
CA PHE A 81 -21.72 -14.65 10.77
C PHE A 81 -22.58 -14.61 12.03
N ALA A 82 -22.52 -13.49 12.74
CA ALA A 82 -23.41 -13.17 13.84
C ALA A 82 -23.72 -11.67 13.87
N ALA A 83 -24.95 -11.34 14.23
CA ALA A 83 -25.39 -9.98 14.51
C ALA A 83 -26.25 -9.96 15.76
N GLY A 84 -26.28 -8.83 16.47
CA GLY A 84 -27.06 -8.71 17.69
C GLY A 84 -27.03 -7.32 18.29
N ALA A 85 -27.83 -7.14 19.33
CA ALA A 85 -27.87 -5.93 20.13
C ALA A 85 -27.75 -6.28 21.62
N ALA A 86 -27.20 -5.34 22.41
CA ALA A 86 -27.10 -5.46 23.86
C ALA A 86 -27.51 -4.14 24.52
N GLY A 87 -28.18 -4.26 25.67
CA GLY A 87 -28.66 -3.12 26.44
C GLY A 87 -30.03 -2.60 26.00
N SER A 88 -30.36 -1.40 26.49
CA SER A 88 -31.60 -0.68 26.20
C SER A 88 -31.29 0.80 26.06
N ALA A 89 -32.15 1.56 25.38
CA ALA A 89 -31.97 2.99 25.25
C ALA A 89 -31.79 3.66 26.63
N PRO A 90 -30.87 4.63 26.78
CA PRO A 90 -30.09 5.28 25.71
C PRO A 90 -28.75 4.58 25.36
N ASP A 91 -28.39 3.49 26.04
CA ASP A 91 -27.07 2.84 25.94
C ASP A 91 -27.06 1.56 25.09
N VAL A 92 -28.09 1.34 24.26
CA VAL A 92 -28.16 0.18 23.38
C VAL A 92 -27.02 0.20 22.36
N ALA A 93 -26.35 -0.94 22.20
CA ALA A 93 -25.31 -1.14 21.19
C ALA A 93 -25.76 -2.22 20.20
N TYR A 94 -25.49 -2.00 18.92
CA TYR A 94 -25.72 -2.95 17.83
C TYR A 94 -24.37 -3.37 17.25
N ALA A 95 -24.21 -4.64 16.92
CA ALA A 95 -23.00 -5.14 16.30
C ALA A 95 -23.25 -6.27 15.31
N LEU A 96 -22.33 -6.42 14.36
CA LEU A 96 -22.21 -7.62 13.54
C LEU A 96 -20.75 -8.01 13.36
N ALA A 97 -20.53 -9.31 13.18
CA ALA A 97 -19.24 -9.90 12.85
C ALA A 97 -19.44 -10.87 11.67
N LEU A 98 -18.62 -10.70 10.64
CA LEU A 98 -18.60 -11.55 9.44
C LEU A 98 -17.18 -12.07 9.24
N CYS A 99 -16.96 -13.38 9.38
CA CYS A 99 -15.70 -13.99 9.01
C CYS A 99 -15.71 -14.42 7.53
N ARG A 100 -14.53 -14.50 6.93
CA ARG A 100 -14.40 -14.99 5.56
C ARG A 100 -14.84 -16.45 5.45
N GLY A 101 -15.53 -16.76 4.35
CA GLY A 101 -16.10 -18.09 4.13
C GLY A 101 -15.08 -19.23 4.04
N ASP A 102 -13.82 -18.94 3.73
CA ASP A 102 -12.69 -19.88 3.70
C ASP A 102 -11.99 -20.07 5.05
N THR A 103 -12.43 -19.36 6.10
CA THR A 103 -11.86 -19.44 7.45
C THR A 103 -12.51 -20.58 8.26
N ASN A 104 -11.78 -21.14 9.23
CA ASN A 104 -12.32 -22.12 10.17
C ASN A 104 -12.86 -21.46 11.45
N ALA A 105 -13.65 -22.20 12.25
CA ALA A 105 -14.28 -21.68 13.47
C ALA A 105 -13.28 -21.06 14.47
N SER A 106 -12.12 -21.70 14.67
CA SER A 106 -11.10 -21.22 15.62
C SER A 106 -10.45 -19.91 15.16
N SER A 107 -10.15 -19.78 13.87
CA SER A 107 -9.60 -18.55 13.30
C SER A 107 -10.64 -17.42 13.26
N CYS A 108 -11.92 -17.75 13.03
CA CYS A 108 -13.02 -16.80 13.12
C CYS A 108 -13.17 -16.26 14.55
N ALA A 109 -13.18 -17.14 15.57
CA ALA A 109 -13.24 -16.73 16.98
C ALA A 109 -12.07 -15.79 17.33
N ARG A 110 -10.85 -16.16 16.93
CA ARG A 110 -9.65 -15.36 17.18
C ARG A 110 -9.74 -13.98 16.53
N CYS A 111 -10.15 -13.91 15.26
CA CYS A 111 -10.25 -12.66 14.52
C CYS A 111 -11.31 -11.72 15.13
N VAL A 112 -12.49 -12.24 15.47
CA VAL A 112 -13.57 -11.42 16.04
C VAL A 112 -13.18 -10.88 17.41
N ALA A 113 -12.63 -11.74 18.28
CA ALA A 113 -12.16 -11.32 19.60
C ALA A 113 -11.06 -10.25 19.50
N ALA A 114 -10.07 -10.45 18.61
CA ALA A 114 -9.02 -9.49 18.35
C ALA A 114 -9.58 -8.17 17.81
N SER A 115 -10.53 -8.23 16.86
CA SER A 115 -11.16 -7.04 16.28
C SER A 115 -11.88 -6.19 17.31
N PHE A 116 -12.59 -6.79 18.27
CA PHE A 116 -13.23 -6.03 19.37
C PHE A 116 -12.20 -5.33 20.25
N LYS A 117 -11.12 -6.04 20.61
CA LYS A 117 -10.02 -5.47 21.40
C LYS A 117 -9.36 -4.31 20.66
N THR A 118 -8.99 -4.52 19.39
CA THR A 118 -8.39 -3.49 18.53
C THR A 118 -9.33 -2.30 18.34
N ALA A 119 -10.63 -2.53 18.18
CA ALA A 119 -11.61 -1.45 18.07
C ALA A 119 -11.65 -0.57 19.32
N GLN A 120 -11.57 -1.16 20.51
CA GLN A 120 -11.53 -0.41 21.77
C GLN A 120 -10.22 0.36 21.97
N GLN A 121 -9.13 -0.11 21.37
CA GLN A 121 -7.83 0.55 21.41
C GLN A 121 -7.74 1.70 20.40
N LEU A 122 -8.03 1.43 19.12
CA LEU A 122 -7.89 2.40 18.03
C LEU A 122 -9.05 3.40 17.95
N CYS A 123 -10.26 2.98 18.32
CA CYS A 123 -11.45 3.84 18.38
C CYS A 123 -11.88 4.04 19.84
N ALA A 124 -10.94 4.38 20.72
CA ALA A 124 -11.18 4.54 22.14
C ALA A 124 -12.38 5.46 22.43
N PHE A 125 -13.30 4.97 23.25
CA PHE A 125 -14.50 5.70 23.70
C PHE A 125 -15.48 6.11 22.59
N LYS A 126 -15.32 5.65 21.35
CA LYS A 126 -16.22 5.99 20.23
C LYS A 126 -17.48 5.15 20.25
N ARG A 127 -18.65 5.76 20.03
CA ARG A 127 -19.93 5.04 19.96
C ARG A 127 -20.16 4.27 18.66
N GLY A 128 -19.16 4.18 17.80
CA GLY A 128 -19.20 3.32 16.63
C GLY A 128 -17.83 3.10 16.04
N ALA A 129 -17.57 1.86 15.63
CA ALA A 129 -16.33 1.48 14.96
C ALA A 129 -16.61 0.40 13.91
N THR A 130 -15.88 0.46 12.80
CA THR A 130 -15.84 -0.58 11.77
C THR A 130 -14.41 -1.01 11.57
N LEU A 131 -14.12 -2.30 11.72
CA LEU A 131 -12.80 -2.89 11.60
C LEU A 131 -12.84 -3.88 10.43
N TYR A 132 -11.92 -3.70 9.49
CA TYR A 132 -11.74 -4.57 8.35
C TYR A 132 -10.41 -5.28 8.50
N ASP A 133 -10.46 -6.51 8.98
CA ASP A 133 -9.33 -7.41 8.94
C ASP A 133 -9.45 -8.33 7.72
N ASP A 134 -8.35 -8.97 7.33
CA ASP A 134 -8.41 -9.95 6.25
C ASP A 134 -9.33 -11.13 6.59
N PRO A 135 -9.28 -11.78 7.77
CA PRO A 135 -10.10 -12.95 8.08
C PRO A 135 -11.52 -12.61 8.55
N CYS A 136 -11.79 -11.39 9.02
CA CYS A 136 -13.12 -10.99 9.46
C CYS A 136 -13.35 -9.47 9.44
N ILE A 137 -14.63 -9.10 9.40
CA ILE A 137 -15.11 -7.72 9.46
C ILE A 137 -15.97 -7.60 10.72
N LEU A 138 -15.73 -6.54 11.50
CA LEU A 138 -16.49 -6.22 12.70
C LEU A 138 -17.07 -4.81 12.56
N ARG A 139 -18.33 -4.62 12.94
CA ARG A 139 -18.90 -3.28 13.14
C ARG A 139 -19.74 -3.24 14.39
N TYR A 140 -19.61 -2.15 15.16
CA TYR A 140 -20.59 -1.78 16.17
C TYR A 140 -21.00 -0.31 16.06
N ALA A 141 -22.21 0.02 16.51
CA ALA A 141 -22.72 1.38 16.57
C ALA A 141 -23.83 1.52 17.64
N ASP A 142 -24.16 2.75 18.00
CA ASP A 142 -25.27 3.14 18.89
C ASP A 142 -26.62 3.33 18.17
N TRP A 143 -26.68 3.07 16.87
CA TRP A 143 -27.91 3.08 16.06
C TRP A 143 -28.12 1.75 15.37
N ASP A 144 -29.37 1.40 15.10
CA ASP A 144 -29.74 0.12 14.51
C ASP A 144 -29.45 0.07 12.99
N PHE A 145 -28.19 -0.22 12.65
CA PHE A 145 -27.75 -0.47 11.27
C PHE A 145 -28.05 -1.90 10.79
N LEU A 146 -28.56 -2.77 11.68
CA LEU A 146 -28.85 -4.16 11.35
C LEU A 146 -30.11 -4.27 10.49
N THR A 147 -31.08 -3.37 10.70
CA THR A 147 -32.34 -3.31 9.95
C THR A 147 -32.18 -3.09 8.45
N ASN A 148 -31.14 -2.37 8.01
CA ASN A 148 -30.87 -2.13 6.61
C ASN A 148 -29.70 -3.00 6.12
N THR A 149 -30.04 -4.18 5.59
CA THR A 149 -29.06 -5.13 5.06
C THR A 149 -28.35 -4.65 3.80
N THR A 150 -28.88 -3.61 3.12
CA THR A 150 -28.28 -3.03 1.92
C THR A 150 -27.34 -1.86 2.20
N ASP A 151 -27.26 -1.39 3.46
CA ASP A 151 -26.41 -0.27 3.83
C ASP A 151 -24.94 -0.69 3.94
N ASN A 152 -24.22 -0.54 2.83
CA ASN A 152 -22.78 -0.78 2.76
C ASN A 152 -21.95 0.51 2.89
N ARG A 153 -22.47 1.57 3.54
CA ARG A 153 -21.72 2.82 3.79
C ARG A 153 -20.56 2.59 4.76
N GLY A 154 -19.50 3.39 4.57
CA GLY A 154 -18.27 3.31 5.35
C GLY A 154 -17.26 2.28 4.82
N LEU A 155 -17.40 1.83 3.57
CA LEU A 155 -16.47 0.89 2.94
C LEU A 155 -15.07 1.49 2.69
N TYR A 156 -14.05 0.64 2.62
CA TYR A 156 -12.72 0.97 2.09
C TYR A 156 -12.51 0.35 0.70
N ILE A 157 -11.61 0.97 -0.07
CA ILE A 157 -11.20 0.51 -1.40
C ILE A 157 -9.69 0.45 -1.41
N ALA A 158 -9.13 -0.65 -1.90
CA ALA A 158 -7.70 -0.81 -2.13
C ALA A 158 -7.48 -1.39 -3.54
N TRP A 159 -6.32 -1.14 -4.12
CA TRP A 159 -5.94 -1.65 -5.43
C TRP A 159 -4.42 -1.78 -5.52
N SER A 160 -3.94 -2.58 -6.47
CA SER A 160 -2.51 -2.68 -6.73
C SER A 160 -1.99 -1.36 -7.28
N TYR A 161 -0.88 -0.87 -6.74
CA TYR A 161 -0.23 0.33 -7.28
C TYR A 161 0.38 0.06 -8.65
N ASP A 162 0.88 -1.16 -8.86
CA ASP A 162 1.47 -1.60 -10.11
C ASP A 162 0.38 -1.84 -11.18
N ASN A 163 0.74 -1.46 -12.41
CA ASN A 163 -0.12 -1.65 -13.58
C ASN A 163 0.30 -2.90 -14.34
N VAL A 164 -0.68 -3.62 -14.87
CA VAL A 164 -0.41 -4.57 -15.96
C VAL A 164 0.13 -3.80 -17.17
N SER A 165 0.84 -4.50 -18.07
CA SER A 165 1.39 -3.83 -19.25
C SER A 165 0.26 -3.23 -20.08
N ALA A 166 0.48 -2.02 -20.60
CA ALA A 166 -0.55 -1.28 -21.35
C ALA A 166 -1.11 -2.09 -22.53
N ALA A 167 -0.30 -2.96 -23.14
CA ALA A 167 -0.69 -3.84 -24.24
C ALA A 167 -1.75 -4.89 -23.83
N VAL A 168 -1.70 -5.40 -22.60
CA VAL A 168 -2.64 -6.43 -22.11
C VAL A 168 -3.75 -5.87 -21.24
N ALA A 169 -3.64 -4.61 -20.78
CA ALA A 169 -4.58 -4.00 -19.84
C ALA A 169 -6.06 -4.13 -20.25
N PRO A 170 -6.47 -3.88 -21.51
CA PRO A 170 -7.87 -4.05 -21.90
C PRO A 170 -8.37 -5.50 -21.79
N ALA A 171 -7.53 -6.47 -22.14
CA ALA A 171 -7.86 -7.89 -22.04
C ALA A 171 -7.90 -8.35 -20.58
N PHE A 172 -6.96 -7.87 -19.76
CA PHE A 172 -6.90 -8.14 -18.34
C PHE A 172 -8.15 -7.61 -17.62
N ASP A 173 -8.51 -6.34 -17.86
CA ASP A 173 -9.70 -5.73 -17.26
C ASP A 173 -10.99 -6.47 -17.64
N ALA A 174 -11.08 -6.93 -18.89
CA ALA A 174 -12.21 -7.74 -19.34
C ALA A 174 -12.25 -9.11 -18.66
N ALA A 175 -11.11 -9.78 -18.46
CA ALA A 175 -11.01 -11.05 -17.74
C ALA A 175 -11.34 -10.86 -16.24
N SER A 176 -10.74 -9.88 -15.56
CA SER A 176 -11.06 -9.56 -14.16
C SER A 176 -12.54 -9.23 -13.98
N ALA A 177 -13.14 -8.45 -14.88
CA ALA A 177 -14.57 -8.14 -14.81
C ALA A 177 -15.46 -9.38 -14.97
N ARG A 178 -15.12 -10.28 -15.90
CA ARG A 178 -15.82 -11.55 -16.11
C ARG A 178 -15.73 -12.43 -14.86
N LEU A 179 -14.52 -12.60 -14.34
CA LEU A 179 -14.25 -13.40 -13.15
C LEU A 179 -14.99 -12.86 -11.93
N VAL A 180 -14.84 -11.57 -11.61
CA VAL A 180 -15.53 -10.94 -10.47
C VAL A 180 -17.04 -11.07 -10.61
N ASN A 181 -17.59 -10.91 -11.82
CA ASN A 181 -19.03 -11.05 -12.05
C ASN A 181 -19.52 -12.47 -11.76
N ALA A 182 -18.83 -13.49 -12.26
CA ALA A 182 -19.20 -14.88 -12.04
C ALA A 182 -18.97 -15.34 -10.58
N THR A 183 -17.88 -14.89 -9.94
CA THR A 183 -17.69 -15.11 -8.48
C THR A 183 -18.79 -14.45 -7.67
N SER A 184 -19.26 -13.26 -8.08
CA SER A 184 -20.38 -12.57 -7.43
C SER A 184 -21.71 -13.30 -7.59
N ASP A 185 -21.96 -13.90 -8.76
CA ASP A 185 -23.13 -14.74 -8.99
C ASP A 185 -23.11 -15.97 -8.06
N TYR A 186 -21.97 -16.65 -7.97
CA TYR A 186 -21.78 -17.81 -7.08
C TYR A 186 -21.96 -17.43 -5.61
N ALA A 187 -21.33 -16.34 -5.16
CA ALA A 187 -21.42 -15.88 -3.77
C ALA A 187 -22.87 -15.52 -3.39
N ALA A 188 -23.64 -14.92 -4.32
CA ALA A 188 -25.02 -14.57 -4.06
C ALA A 188 -25.94 -15.79 -3.91
N THR A 189 -25.66 -16.89 -4.62
CA THR A 189 -26.49 -18.11 -4.59
C THR A 189 -26.07 -19.12 -3.53
N ASP A 190 -24.89 -18.99 -2.93
CA ASP A 190 -24.46 -19.85 -1.82
C ASP A 190 -25.44 -19.72 -0.62
N PRO A 191 -26.15 -20.81 -0.24
CA PRO A 191 -27.23 -20.72 0.73
C PRO A 191 -26.76 -20.44 2.16
N VAL A 192 -25.50 -20.76 2.50
CA VAL A 192 -25.01 -20.74 3.89
C VAL A 192 -24.16 -19.51 4.21
N ARG A 193 -23.07 -19.29 3.47
CA ARG A 193 -22.05 -18.27 3.78
C ARG A 193 -22.15 -17.02 2.92
N ARG A 194 -22.93 -17.07 1.84
CA ARG A 194 -22.96 -16.08 0.76
C ARG A 194 -21.55 -15.76 0.25
N PHE A 195 -20.75 -16.81 0.04
CA PHE A 195 -19.32 -16.72 -0.22
C PHE A 195 -18.95 -17.45 -1.52
N GLY A 196 -18.05 -16.86 -2.29
CA GLY A 196 -17.53 -17.45 -3.53
C GLY A 196 -16.07 -17.12 -3.74
N THR A 197 -15.31 -18.08 -4.27
CA THR A 197 -13.95 -17.88 -4.79
C THR A 197 -13.88 -18.40 -6.22
N GLY A 198 -13.05 -17.78 -7.04
CA GLY A 198 -12.86 -18.21 -8.42
C GLY A 198 -11.48 -17.96 -8.97
N GLU A 199 -11.17 -18.67 -10.04
CA GLU A 199 -9.98 -18.42 -10.86
C GLU A 199 -10.31 -18.43 -12.37
N GLU A 200 -9.56 -17.65 -13.14
CA GLU A 200 -9.57 -17.63 -14.62
C GLU A 200 -8.12 -17.59 -15.11
N PRO A 201 -7.72 -18.46 -16.07
CA PRO A 201 -6.40 -18.38 -16.68
C PRO A 201 -6.29 -17.16 -17.60
N PHE A 202 -5.12 -16.53 -17.65
CA PHE A 202 -4.92 -15.29 -18.42
C PHE A 202 -3.68 -15.30 -19.33
N ASP A 203 -2.48 -15.22 -18.76
CA ASP A 203 -1.22 -15.16 -19.52
C ASP A 203 -0.15 -16.02 -18.84
N ASP A 204 0.17 -17.17 -19.45
CA ASP A 204 1.11 -18.17 -18.93
C ASP A 204 2.50 -17.60 -18.60
N ALA A 205 2.93 -16.53 -19.28
CA ALA A 205 4.28 -16.00 -19.11
C ALA A 205 4.43 -15.11 -17.87
N LYS A 206 3.39 -14.34 -17.51
CA LYS A 206 3.49 -13.28 -16.49
C LYS A 206 2.40 -13.30 -15.43
N TYR A 207 1.16 -13.61 -15.79
CA TYR A 207 0.04 -13.75 -14.84
C TYR A 207 -0.77 -15.00 -15.21
N PRO A 208 -0.31 -16.20 -14.79
CA PRO A 208 -0.91 -17.45 -15.24
C PRO A 208 -2.40 -17.51 -14.96
N LYS A 209 -2.82 -16.97 -13.81
CA LYS A 209 -4.20 -16.93 -13.35
C LYS A 209 -4.55 -15.62 -12.65
N ILE A 210 -5.82 -15.25 -12.75
CA ILE A 210 -6.46 -14.22 -11.93
C ILE A 210 -7.33 -14.94 -10.91
N TYR A 211 -7.29 -14.48 -9.66
CA TYR A 211 -8.05 -15.02 -8.54
C TYR A 211 -9.06 -13.98 -8.06
N SER A 212 -10.24 -14.43 -7.65
CA SER A 212 -11.34 -13.58 -7.19
C SER A 212 -12.05 -14.18 -5.98
N LEU A 213 -12.55 -13.30 -5.10
CA LEU A 213 -13.35 -13.63 -3.93
C LEU A 213 -14.47 -12.60 -3.81
N ALA A 214 -15.69 -13.07 -3.53
CA ALA A 214 -16.83 -12.23 -3.23
C ALA A 214 -17.59 -12.79 -2.03
N GLN A 215 -18.08 -11.90 -1.16
CA GLN A 215 -18.86 -12.30 0.01
C GLN A 215 -19.90 -11.25 0.40
N CYS A 216 -21.06 -11.71 0.84
CA CYS A 216 -22.09 -10.87 1.48
C CYS A 216 -22.37 -11.35 2.90
N THR A 217 -23.07 -10.53 3.69
CA THR A 217 -23.62 -11.00 4.97
C THR A 217 -24.76 -12.02 4.71
N PRO A 218 -24.78 -13.16 5.41
CA PRO A 218 -25.79 -14.21 5.24
C PRO A 218 -27.25 -13.80 5.47
N ASP A 219 -27.50 -12.68 6.15
CA ASP A 219 -28.82 -12.08 6.34
C ASP A 219 -29.38 -11.38 5.08
N MET A 220 -28.58 -11.27 4.01
CA MET A 220 -29.02 -10.70 2.72
C MET A 220 -29.78 -11.71 1.85
N THR A 221 -30.77 -11.21 1.12
CA THR A 221 -31.39 -11.98 0.03
C THR A 221 -30.40 -12.18 -1.12
N VAL A 222 -30.64 -13.20 -1.95
CA VAL A 222 -29.84 -13.46 -3.16
C VAL A 222 -29.80 -12.23 -4.06
N ALA A 223 -30.94 -11.57 -4.26
CA ALA A 223 -31.06 -10.38 -5.08
C ALA A 223 -30.28 -9.18 -4.51
N ASP A 224 -30.38 -8.93 -3.19
CA ASP A 224 -29.69 -7.83 -2.53
C ASP A 224 -28.18 -8.03 -2.53
N CYS A 225 -27.72 -9.25 -2.23
CA CYS A 225 -26.29 -9.58 -2.27
C CYS A 225 -25.73 -9.35 -3.67
N ARG A 226 -26.43 -9.86 -4.69
CA ARG A 226 -26.01 -9.71 -6.08
C ARG A 226 -25.97 -8.25 -6.55
N ALA A 227 -26.99 -7.48 -6.16
CA ALA A 227 -27.07 -6.05 -6.46
C ALA A 227 -25.97 -5.26 -5.74
N CYS A 228 -25.65 -5.61 -4.49
CA CYS A 228 -24.58 -4.99 -3.72
C CYS A 228 -23.21 -5.22 -4.38
N LEU A 229 -22.85 -6.48 -4.65
CA LEU A 229 -21.57 -6.85 -5.26
C LEU A 229 -21.39 -6.21 -6.65
N GLY A 230 -22.40 -6.32 -7.52
CA GLY A 230 -22.38 -5.67 -8.83
C GLY A 230 -22.35 -4.14 -8.75
N GLY A 231 -23.05 -3.57 -7.76
CA GLY A 231 -23.11 -2.14 -7.52
C GLY A 231 -21.76 -1.56 -7.10
N VAL A 232 -21.06 -2.19 -6.13
CA VAL A 232 -19.74 -1.73 -5.69
C VAL A 232 -18.69 -1.89 -6.79
N TYR A 233 -18.71 -3.00 -7.55
CA TYR A 233 -17.78 -3.18 -8.67
C TYR A 233 -18.00 -2.11 -9.75
N ARG A 234 -19.25 -1.93 -10.21
CA ARG A 234 -19.60 -0.92 -11.22
C ARG A 234 -19.24 0.50 -10.78
N ARG A 235 -19.35 0.80 -9.48
CA ARG A 235 -19.02 2.11 -8.92
C ARG A 235 -17.52 2.39 -8.93
N PHE A 236 -16.69 1.40 -8.61
CA PHE A 236 -15.26 1.61 -8.34
C PHE A 236 -14.33 1.15 -9.45
N ALA A 237 -14.72 0.13 -10.23
CA ALA A 237 -13.87 -0.41 -11.29
C ALA A 237 -13.38 0.65 -12.31
N PRO A 238 -14.22 1.57 -12.82
CA PRO A 238 -13.76 2.57 -13.80
C PRO A 238 -12.70 3.54 -13.28
N THR A 239 -12.60 3.71 -11.96
CA THR A 239 -11.69 4.69 -11.35
C THR A 239 -10.46 4.04 -10.73
N TYR A 240 -10.59 2.85 -10.14
CA TYR A 240 -9.55 2.27 -9.28
C TYR A 240 -8.97 0.96 -9.81
N PHE A 241 -9.69 0.20 -10.63
CA PHE A 241 -9.30 -1.18 -10.97
C PHE A 241 -8.78 -1.34 -12.41
N GLY A 242 -8.98 -0.34 -13.28
CA GLY A 242 -8.52 -0.37 -14.66
C GLY A 242 -6.99 -0.52 -14.75
N GLY A 243 -6.54 -1.57 -15.42
CA GLY A 243 -5.13 -1.89 -15.62
C GLY A 243 -4.36 -2.27 -14.35
N LYS A 244 -5.03 -2.62 -13.24
CA LYS A 244 -4.36 -2.97 -11.96
C LYS A 244 -4.27 -4.47 -11.75
N HIS A 245 -3.17 -4.96 -11.17
CA HIS A 245 -3.04 -6.40 -10.83
C HIS A 245 -4.08 -6.91 -9.83
N GLY A 246 -4.67 -6.01 -9.05
CA GLY A 246 -5.62 -6.37 -8.02
C GLY A 246 -6.47 -5.19 -7.60
N GLY A 247 -7.63 -5.52 -7.06
CA GLY A 247 -8.62 -4.55 -6.58
C GLY A 247 -9.47 -5.17 -5.49
N ARG A 248 -9.78 -4.38 -4.46
CA ARG A 248 -10.48 -4.83 -3.26
C ARG A 248 -11.46 -3.76 -2.79
N VAL A 249 -12.66 -4.20 -2.44
CA VAL A 249 -13.67 -3.40 -1.73
C VAL A 249 -13.97 -4.09 -0.41
N PHE A 250 -13.72 -3.37 0.67
CA PHE A 250 -14.03 -3.77 2.04
C PHE A 250 -15.37 -3.18 2.44
N GLY A 251 -16.44 -3.94 2.30
CA GLY A 251 -17.76 -3.51 2.73
C GLY A 251 -18.28 -4.37 3.87
N VAL A 252 -18.98 -3.72 4.81
CA VAL A 252 -19.58 -4.36 5.98
C VAL A 252 -20.64 -5.39 5.57
N ARG A 253 -21.38 -5.10 4.51
CA ARG A 253 -22.47 -5.94 3.98
C ARG A 253 -22.05 -6.77 2.79
N CYS A 254 -21.25 -6.21 1.89
CA CYS A 254 -20.67 -6.97 0.78
C CYS A 254 -19.24 -6.51 0.47
N SER A 255 -18.36 -7.49 0.24
CA SER A 255 -16.94 -7.30 -0.05
C SER A 255 -16.56 -8.07 -1.32
N LEU A 256 -15.61 -7.53 -2.07
CA LEU A 256 -15.01 -8.20 -3.23
C LEU A 256 -13.50 -8.00 -3.25
N ARG A 257 -12.78 -8.95 -3.82
CA ARG A 257 -11.33 -8.88 -4.03
C ARG A 257 -10.95 -9.66 -5.27
N PHE A 258 -10.05 -9.13 -6.08
CA PHE A 258 -9.36 -9.89 -7.11
C PHE A 258 -7.86 -9.56 -7.09
N GLU A 259 -7.03 -10.54 -7.45
CA GLU A 259 -5.56 -10.46 -7.45
C GLU A 259 -4.97 -11.39 -8.53
N THR A 260 -3.71 -11.17 -8.92
CA THR A 260 -2.95 -12.10 -9.79
C THR A 260 -2.21 -13.22 -9.03
N TYR A 261 -2.39 -13.31 -7.71
CA TYR A 261 -1.82 -14.37 -6.87
C TYR A 261 -2.92 -15.01 -6.03
N HIS A 262 -2.70 -16.26 -5.59
CA HIS A 262 -3.66 -16.97 -4.75
C HIS A 262 -3.63 -16.43 -3.31
N PHE A 263 -4.79 -16.06 -2.75
CA PHE A 263 -4.89 -15.35 -1.46
C PHE A 263 -5.99 -15.89 -0.51
N PHE A 264 -6.65 -16.99 -0.86
CA PHE A 264 -7.70 -17.60 -0.05
C PHE A 264 -7.36 -19.05 0.27
N SER A 265 -7.90 -19.58 1.35
CA SER A 265 -7.61 -20.96 1.76
C SER A 265 -8.36 -21.96 0.88
N GLY A 266 -7.68 -23.06 0.53
CA GLY A 266 -8.27 -24.14 -0.25
C GLY A 266 -8.35 -23.87 -1.76
N ASN A 267 -9.10 -24.73 -2.44
CA ASN A 267 -9.27 -24.66 -3.88
C ASN A 267 -10.33 -23.62 -4.27
N PRO A 268 -10.17 -22.91 -5.41
CA PRO A 268 -11.21 -22.03 -5.93
C PRO A 268 -12.51 -22.80 -6.17
N LEU A 269 -13.64 -22.24 -5.73
CA LEU A 269 -14.97 -22.85 -5.89
C LEU A 269 -15.47 -22.79 -7.33
N LEU A 270 -15.03 -21.78 -8.09
CA LEU A 270 -15.34 -21.58 -9.49
C LEU A 270 -14.06 -21.58 -10.34
N GLN A 271 -14.05 -22.34 -11.42
CA GLN A 271 -12.99 -22.28 -12.44
C GLN A 271 -13.62 -21.84 -13.74
N ILE A 272 -13.27 -20.65 -14.21
CA ILE A 272 -13.74 -20.13 -15.49
C ILE A 272 -12.76 -20.58 -16.57
N PRO A 273 -13.20 -21.27 -17.62
CA PRO A 273 -12.34 -21.56 -18.75
C PRO A 273 -11.92 -20.23 -19.39
N GLY A 274 -10.61 -20.06 -19.62
CA GLY A 274 -10.09 -18.88 -20.31
C GLY A 274 -10.66 -18.74 -21.72
N PRO A 275 -10.46 -17.59 -22.38
CA PRO A 275 -10.85 -17.43 -23.78
C PRO A 275 -10.25 -18.59 -24.60
N PRO A 276 -11.01 -19.23 -25.51
CA PRO A 276 -10.48 -20.30 -26.33
C PRO A 276 -9.25 -19.77 -27.06
N GLY A 277 -8.11 -20.44 -26.86
CA GLY A 277 -6.83 -20.05 -27.45
C GLY A 277 -7.00 -19.75 -28.93
N ALA A 278 -6.32 -18.71 -29.43
CA ALA A 278 -6.38 -18.33 -30.83
C ALA A 278 -6.23 -19.59 -31.70
N PRO A 279 -7.18 -19.92 -32.59
CA PRO A 279 -6.98 -21.04 -33.49
C PRO A 279 -5.68 -20.79 -34.27
N PRO A 280 -4.88 -21.84 -34.55
CA PRO A 280 -3.62 -21.69 -35.26
C PRO A 280 -3.87 -20.92 -36.56
N PRO A 281 -2.94 -20.02 -36.95
CA PRO A 281 -3.16 -19.07 -38.04
C PRO A 281 -3.67 -19.81 -39.28
N ALA A 282 -4.88 -19.45 -39.71
CA ALA A 282 -5.40 -19.93 -40.99
C ALA A 282 -4.38 -19.56 -42.06
N ALA A 283 -3.91 -20.57 -42.80
CA ALA A 283 -3.02 -20.38 -43.93
C ALA A 283 -3.62 -19.32 -44.88
N PRO A 284 -2.78 -18.44 -45.45
CA PRO A 284 -3.23 -17.21 -46.09
C PRO A 284 -4.16 -17.52 -47.28
N ALA A 285 -5.41 -17.08 -47.18
CA ALA A 285 -6.32 -17.04 -48.31
C ALA A 285 -5.81 -15.99 -49.31
N VAL A 286 -5.38 -16.49 -50.47
CA VAL A 286 -4.92 -15.69 -51.59
C VAL A 286 -6.07 -14.81 -52.09
N ASN A 287 -5.85 -13.49 -52.03
CA ASN A 287 -6.70 -12.48 -52.64
C ASN A 287 -6.75 -12.71 -54.16
N MET A 288 -7.88 -13.19 -54.67
CA MET A 288 -8.27 -12.98 -56.06
C MET A 288 -9.50 -12.07 -56.12
N THR A 289 -9.31 -10.90 -56.72
CA THR A 289 -10.33 -9.99 -57.23
C THR A 289 -10.05 -9.79 -58.73
N PRO A 290 -11.00 -9.32 -59.55
CA PRO A 290 -12.36 -9.83 -59.76
C PRO A 290 -12.63 -10.01 -61.28
N PRO A 291 -13.85 -10.37 -61.70
CA PRO A 291 -14.33 -9.79 -62.95
C PRO A 291 -15.72 -9.16 -62.89
N ALA A 292 -15.81 -8.17 -63.76
CA ALA A 292 -16.87 -7.25 -64.06
C ALA A 292 -18.17 -7.88 -64.61
N THR A 293 -19.20 -7.02 -64.57
CA THR A 293 -20.34 -6.87 -65.49
C THR A 293 -21.52 -7.85 -65.43
N GLY A 294 -22.68 -7.29 -65.08
CA GLY A 294 -24.00 -7.82 -65.35
C GLY A 294 -25.07 -6.76 -65.09
N GLN A 295 -25.51 -6.08 -66.15
CA GLN A 295 -26.58 -5.09 -66.18
C GLN A 295 -27.97 -5.72 -65.98
N GLY A 296 -28.89 -4.92 -65.43
CA GLY A 296 -30.34 -5.14 -65.45
C GLY A 296 -30.97 -4.58 -64.17
N GLY A 297 -31.95 -3.68 -64.15
CA GLY A 297 -32.81 -3.15 -65.18
C GLY A 297 -34.12 -2.72 -64.49
N GLY A 298 -34.53 -1.48 -64.71
CA GLY A 298 -35.95 -1.07 -64.64
C GLY A 298 -36.55 -0.75 -63.27
N GLY A 299 -37.06 0.48 -63.13
CA GLY A 299 -38.00 0.82 -62.05
C GLY A 299 -38.15 2.29 -61.70
N HIS A 300 -38.29 3.19 -62.67
CA HIS A 300 -38.70 4.58 -62.42
C HIS A 300 -40.16 4.65 -61.97
N LYS A 301 -40.44 5.20 -60.78
CA LYS A 301 -41.63 6.02 -60.49
C LYS A 301 -41.49 6.81 -59.17
N ASN A 302 -41.57 8.14 -59.31
CA ASN A 302 -41.88 9.19 -58.31
C ASN A 302 -40.96 9.36 -57.07
N ARG A 303 -39.74 9.86 -57.34
CA ARG A 303 -38.66 10.16 -56.38
C ARG A 303 -38.90 11.39 -55.47
N THR A 304 -39.82 12.30 -55.81
CA THR A 304 -39.97 13.58 -55.08
C THR A 304 -40.72 13.49 -53.75
N ARG A 305 -41.70 12.58 -53.61
CA ARG A 305 -42.43 12.39 -52.34
C ARG A 305 -41.61 11.63 -51.28
N LEU A 306 -40.78 10.67 -51.71
CA LEU A 306 -39.94 9.88 -50.80
C LEU A 306 -38.81 10.71 -50.17
N VAL A 307 -38.20 11.60 -50.95
CA VAL A 307 -37.13 12.49 -50.45
C VAL A 307 -37.65 13.45 -49.38
N LEU A 308 -38.85 14.02 -49.56
CA LEU A 308 -39.45 14.91 -48.56
C LEU A 308 -39.80 14.16 -47.26
N ALA A 309 -40.32 12.93 -47.37
CA ALA A 309 -40.72 12.11 -46.22
C ALA A 309 -39.52 11.68 -45.36
N ILE A 310 -38.33 11.54 -45.94
CA ILE A 310 -37.10 11.17 -45.23
C ILE A 310 -36.38 12.40 -44.67
N ALA A 311 -36.37 13.52 -45.40
CA ALA A 311 -35.64 14.72 -44.99
C ALA A 311 -36.21 15.39 -43.73
N LEU A 312 -37.55 15.44 -43.60
CA LEU A 312 -38.22 16.11 -42.47
C LEU A 312 -37.93 15.46 -41.10
N PRO A 313 -38.03 14.11 -40.93
CA PRO A 313 -37.66 13.45 -39.69
C PRO A 313 -36.18 13.58 -39.33
N LEU A 314 -35.29 13.54 -40.34
CA LEU A 314 -33.84 13.71 -40.14
C LEU A 314 -33.48 15.13 -39.66
N ALA A 315 -34.12 16.16 -40.22
CA ALA A 315 -33.96 17.54 -39.77
C ALA A 315 -34.49 17.74 -38.33
N ALA A 316 -35.62 17.12 -37.99
CA ALA A 316 -36.16 17.18 -36.63
C ALA A 316 -35.27 16.44 -35.62
N ALA A 317 -34.78 15.26 -35.96
CA ALA A 317 -33.90 14.47 -35.10
C ALA A 317 -32.56 15.17 -34.82
N THR A 318 -31.98 15.82 -35.84
CA THR A 318 -30.73 16.59 -35.69
C THR A 318 -30.93 17.84 -34.85
N ALA A 319 -32.07 18.54 -34.98
CA ALA A 319 -32.41 19.69 -34.13
C ALA A 319 -32.62 19.30 -32.65
N ILE A 320 -33.28 18.16 -32.40
CA ILE A 320 -33.47 17.63 -31.03
C ILE A 320 -32.13 17.23 -30.41
N LEU A 321 -31.25 16.59 -31.18
CA LEU A 321 -29.91 16.22 -30.71
C LEU A 321 -29.07 17.46 -30.37
N ALA A 322 -29.10 18.49 -31.22
CA ALA A 322 -28.40 19.75 -30.96
C ALA A 322 -28.91 20.46 -29.68
N LEU A 323 -30.22 20.48 -29.47
CA LEU A 323 -30.82 21.03 -28.25
C LEU A 323 -30.45 20.21 -27.01
N ALA A 324 -30.41 18.88 -27.11
CA ALA A 324 -29.98 18.01 -26.01
C ALA A 324 -28.51 18.27 -25.64
N VAL A 325 -27.62 18.37 -26.63
CA VAL A 325 -26.20 18.70 -26.43
C VAL A 325 -26.04 20.08 -25.80
N ALA A 326 -26.76 21.10 -26.30
CA ALA A 326 -26.73 22.45 -25.74
C ALA A 326 -27.24 22.46 -24.28
N CYS A 327 -28.29 21.70 -23.97
CA CYS A 327 -28.85 21.60 -22.62
C CYS A 327 -27.89 20.86 -21.67
N LEU A 328 -27.23 19.80 -22.14
CA LEU A 328 -26.18 19.10 -21.39
C LEU A 328 -24.97 20.01 -21.13
N TYR A 329 -24.56 20.82 -22.10
CA TYR A 329 -23.50 21.81 -21.96
C TYR A 329 -23.88 22.91 -20.95
N TYR A 330 -25.12 23.38 -20.97
CA TYR A 330 -25.60 24.39 -20.02
C TYR A 330 -25.68 23.82 -18.59
N ARG A 331 -26.09 22.56 -18.44
CA ARG A 331 -26.13 21.87 -17.14
C ARG A 331 -24.74 21.56 -16.60
N SER A 332 -23.79 21.17 -17.46
CA SER A 332 -22.40 20.96 -17.04
C SER A 332 -21.76 22.28 -16.59
N ARG A 333 -22.04 23.38 -17.29
CA ARG A 333 -21.53 24.71 -16.94
C ARG A 333 -22.16 25.32 -15.68
N ARG A 334 -23.41 24.97 -15.34
CA ARG A 334 -24.01 25.33 -14.04
C ARG A 334 -23.51 24.46 -12.88
N ARG A 335 -23.17 23.19 -13.13
CA ARG A 335 -22.58 22.33 -12.08
C ARG A 335 -21.17 22.79 -11.69
N THR A 336 -20.42 23.44 -12.57
CA THR A 336 -19.09 23.97 -12.25
C THR A 336 -19.11 25.28 -11.46
N THR A 337 -20.26 25.92 -11.28
CA THR A 337 -20.39 27.17 -10.49
C THR A 337 -20.94 26.96 -9.08
N ALA A 338 -21.59 25.83 -8.78
CA ALA A 338 -22.25 25.59 -7.49
C ALA A 338 -21.41 24.82 -6.46
N GLN A 339 -20.20 24.36 -6.80
CA GLN A 339 -19.35 23.57 -5.91
C GLN A 339 -17.92 24.13 -5.91
N ARG A 340 -17.78 25.40 -5.51
CA ARG A 340 -16.48 26.07 -5.37
C ARG A 340 -16.12 26.46 -3.93
N ASP A 341 -16.97 26.13 -2.96
CA ASP A 341 -16.68 26.36 -1.54
C ASP A 341 -16.43 25.03 -0.82
N SER A 342 -15.32 24.97 -0.07
CA SER A 342 -14.85 23.87 0.77
C SER A 342 -14.18 22.66 0.08
N SER A 343 -13.03 22.90 -0.54
CA SER A 343 -11.89 21.95 -0.53
C SER A 343 -10.61 22.73 -0.82
N GLY A 344 -9.64 22.68 0.10
CA GLY A 344 -8.38 23.41 0.02
C GLY A 344 -7.65 23.10 -1.29
N LYS A 345 -7.57 24.10 -2.17
CA LYS A 345 -7.01 23.95 -3.51
C LYS A 345 -5.49 24.18 -3.44
N PRO A 346 -4.65 23.19 -3.83
CA PRO A 346 -3.22 23.43 -3.98
C PRO A 346 -2.96 24.54 -4.99
N CYS A 347 -1.92 25.34 -4.75
CA CYS A 347 -1.53 26.42 -5.65
C CYS A 347 -1.26 25.87 -7.06
N SER A 348 -2.05 26.34 -8.02
CA SER A 348 -1.67 26.31 -9.44
C SER A 348 -1.16 27.73 -9.74
N PRO A 349 0.15 27.95 -9.95
CA PRO A 349 0.67 29.28 -10.23
C PRO A 349 0.19 29.79 -11.60
N SER A 350 0.15 31.11 -11.76
CA SER A 350 -0.13 31.80 -13.02
C SER A 350 0.97 31.53 -14.06
N PRO A 351 0.64 31.42 -15.37
CA PRO A 351 1.58 31.09 -16.44
C PRO A 351 2.78 32.05 -16.59
N ASP A 352 2.63 33.31 -16.19
CA ASP A 352 3.54 34.40 -16.62
C ASP A 352 4.93 34.38 -15.95
N ASP A 353 5.06 33.89 -14.71
CA ASP A 353 6.36 33.75 -14.02
C ASP A 353 7.14 32.49 -14.46
N ILE A 354 6.42 31.54 -15.06
CA ILE A 354 6.95 30.22 -15.44
C ILE A 354 7.72 30.32 -16.77
N ASP A 355 7.24 31.14 -17.70
CA ASP A 355 7.66 31.18 -19.12
C ASP A 355 9.16 31.47 -19.31
N LYS A 356 9.72 32.48 -18.61
CA LYS A 356 11.14 32.87 -18.80
C LYS A 356 12.17 31.88 -18.25
N SER A 357 11.81 31.06 -17.26
CA SER A 357 12.73 30.08 -16.67
C SER A 357 12.80 28.79 -17.47
N ILE A 358 11.69 28.40 -18.11
CA ILE A 358 11.58 27.14 -18.85
C ILE A 358 12.40 27.18 -20.14
N ASP A 359 12.41 28.29 -20.88
CA ASP A 359 13.12 28.36 -22.17
C ASP A 359 14.61 27.97 -22.05
N SER A 360 15.25 28.31 -20.93
CA SER A 360 16.65 27.95 -20.65
C SER A 360 16.87 26.49 -20.24
N LEU A 361 15.80 25.78 -19.91
CA LEU A 361 15.79 24.38 -19.44
C LEU A 361 15.32 23.40 -20.53
N LEU A 362 14.89 23.90 -21.69
CA LEU A 362 14.42 23.05 -22.79
C LEU A 362 15.59 22.39 -23.51
N PHE A 363 15.54 21.06 -23.59
CA PHE A 363 16.42 20.25 -24.41
C PHE A 363 15.72 19.83 -25.70
N ASP A 364 16.45 19.85 -26.81
CA ASP A 364 15.98 19.30 -28.08
C ASP A 364 15.97 17.76 -28.02
N LEU A 365 14.92 17.13 -28.56
CA LEU A 365 14.80 15.67 -28.57
C LEU A 365 15.91 14.97 -29.38
N PRO A 366 16.37 15.49 -30.54
CA PRO A 366 17.52 14.92 -31.25
C PRO A 366 18.80 14.90 -30.40
N ALA A 367 19.03 15.92 -29.57
CA ALA A 367 20.20 15.99 -28.69
C ALA A 367 20.12 14.91 -27.60
N LEU A 368 18.96 14.71 -26.98
CA LEU A 368 18.75 13.66 -25.97
C LEU A 368 18.77 12.25 -26.58
N ARG A 369 18.23 12.06 -27.79
CA ARG A 369 18.35 10.81 -28.56
C ARG A 369 19.81 10.49 -28.85
N ALA A 370 20.60 11.46 -29.30
CA ALA A 370 22.04 11.26 -29.51
C ALA A 370 22.76 10.92 -28.19
N ALA A 371 22.48 11.67 -27.11
CA ALA A 371 23.10 11.49 -25.80
C ALA A 371 22.83 10.11 -25.19
N THR A 372 21.63 9.55 -25.42
CA THR A 372 21.19 8.25 -24.88
C THR A 372 21.34 7.09 -25.85
N ASN A 373 21.93 7.32 -27.03
CA ASN A 373 22.00 6.35 -28.13
C ASN A 373 20.61 5.79 -28.51
N ASN A 374 19.67 6.69 -28.82
CA ASN A 374 18.26 6.40 -29.10
C ASN A 374 17.56 5.61 -27.99
N PHE A 375 17.80 5.97 -26.73
CA PHE A 375 17.25 5.26 -25.56
C PHE A 375 17.59 3.76 -25.59
N ALA A 376 18.83 3.41 -25.93
CA ALA A 376 19.28 2.02 -25.98
C ALA A 376 19.10 1.33 -24.62
N GLU A 377 18.68 0.06 -24.64
CA GLU A 377 18.52 -0.74 -23.42
C GLU A 377 19.82 -0.89 -22.63
N SER A 378 20.99 -0.83 -23.29
CA SER A 378 22.30 -0.82 -22.61
C SER A 378 22.53 0.42 -21.74
N ASN A 379 21.85 1.53 -22.03
CA ASN A 379 21.89 2.75 -21.24
C ASN A 379 20.77 2.81 -20.19
N LYS A 380 19.87 1.84 -20.14
CA LYS A 380 18.75 1.83 -19.19
C LYS A 380 19.27 1.62 -17.77
N LEU A 381 19.00 2.59 -16.90
CA LEU A 381 19.35 2.56 -15.48
C LEU A 381 18.29 1.84 -14.65
N GLY A 382 17.02 1.96 -15.04
CA GLY A 382 15.88 1.34 -14.38
C GLY A 382 14.55 1.71 -15.05
N GLU A 383 13.48 1.03 -14.66
CA GLU A 383 12.11 1.29 -15.08
C GLU A 383 11.16 1.05 -13.92
N GLY A 384 10.21 1.95 -13.71
CA GLY A 384 9.17 1.83 -12.69
C GLY A 384 7.83 2.36 -13.18
N GLY A 385 6.85 2.49 -12.28
CA GLY A 385 5.50 2.97 -12.62
C GLY A 385 5.45 4.38 -13.25
N PHE A 386 6.53 5.15 -13.10
CA PHE A 386 6.66 6.52 -13.61
C PHE A 386 7.38 6.62 -14.97
N GLY A 387 7.89 5.50 -15.49
CA GLY A 387 8.63 5.43 -16.75
C GLY A 387 10.04 4.88 -16.62
N ALA A 388 10.78 4.94 -17.74
CA ALA A 388 12.14 4.40 -17.85
C ALA A 388 13.20 5.50 -17.74
N VAL A 389 14.31 5.21 -17.08
CA VAL A 389 15.43 6.14 -16.90
C VAL A 389 16.65 5.63 -17.66
N TYR A 390 17.26 6.49 -18.46
CA TYR A 390 18.41 6.18 -19.31
C TYR A 390 19.61 7.05 -18.94
N LYS A 391 20.80 6.47 -18.96
CA LYS A 391 22.05 7.22 -18.91
C LYS A 391 22.29 7.91 -20.25
N GLY A 392 22.67 9.17 -20.19
CA GLY A 392 23.08 9.94 -21.36
C GLY A 392 24.40 10.66 -21.16
N ILE A 393 25.08 11.00 -22.25
CA ILE A 393 26.24 11.89 -22.27
C ILE A 393 25.92 13.03 -23.22
N LEU A 394 25.78 14.25 -22.71
CA LEU A 394 25.56 15.44 -23.52
C LEU A 394 26.80 15.74 -24.37
N SER A 395 26.65 16.55 -25.42
CA SER A 395 27.74 16.95 -26.34
C SER A 395 28.95 17.57 -25.62
N GLU A 396 28.74 18.21 -24.48
CA GLU A 396 29.77 18.80 -23.62
C GLU A 396 30.51 17.78 -22.73
N GLY A 397 30.13 16.50 -22.81
CA GLY A 397 30.69 15.41 -21.98
C GLY A 397 30.02 15.24 -20.62
N GLN A 398 29.04 16.08 -20.29
CA GLN A 398 28.27 15.97 -19.04
C GLN A 398 27.40 14.70 -19.03
N GLN A 399 27.55 13.88 -17.98
CA GLN A 399 26.70 12.71 -17.78
C GLN A 399 25.36 13.11 -17.16
N VAL A 400 24.26 12.58 -17.71
CA VAL A 400 22.89 12.88 -17.28
C VAL A 400 22.06 11.61 -17.15
N ALA A 401 20.97 11.70 -16.37
CA ALA A 401 19.94 10.68 -16.28
C ALA A 401 18.64 11.21 -16.91
N VAL A 402 18.19 10.60 -18.00
CA VAL A 402 17.00 11.00 -18.76
C VAL A 402 15.84 10.09 -18.40
N LYS A 403 14.88 10.61 -17.63
CA LYS A 403 13.63 9.92 -17.26
C LYS A 403 12.58 10.19 -18.34
N ARG A 404 12.17 9.15 -19.04
CA ARG A 404 11.09 9.15 -20.03
C ARG A 404 9.78 8.79 -19.36
N LEU A 405 8.86 9.75 -19.25
CA LEU A 405 7.56 9.53 -18.62
C LEU A 405 6.67 8.67 -19.53
N SER A 406 5.87 7.78 -18.94
CA SER A 406 4.96 6.91 -19.68
C SER A 406 3.92 7.72 -20.47
N LEU A 407 3.80 7.43 -21.77
CA LEU A 407 2.85 8.09 -22.68
C LEU A 407 1.39 7.78 -22.29
N GLY A 408 0.58 8.83 -22.11
CA GLY A 408 -0.88 8.72 -22.02
C GLY A 408 -1.52 8.68 -20.63
N SER A 409 -0.76 8.63 -19.53
CA SER A 409 -1.35 8.67 -18.18
C SER A 409 -1.59 10.10 -17.71
N THR A 410 -2.76 10.36 -17.11
CA THR A 410 -3.07 11.62 -16.40
C THR A 410 -2.08 11.90 -15.27
N GLN A 411 -1.53 10.84 -14.69
CA GLN A 411 -0.49 10.85 -13.67
C GLN A 411 0.82 11.45 -14.20
N GLY A 412 1.35 10.98 -15.34
CA GLY A 412 2.60 11.49 -15.91
C GLY A 412 2.55 12.98 -16.25
N LEU A 413 1.40 13.50 -16.68
CA LEU A 413 1.22 14.94 -16.92
C LEU A 413 1.20 15.74 -15.60
N THR A 414 0.62 15.18 -14.54
CA THR A 414 0.58 15.83 -13.22
C THR A 414 1.97 15.89 -12.61
N GLU A 415 2.74 14.80 -12.71
CA GLU A 415 4.13 14.70 -12.25
C GLU A 415 5.02 15.66 -13.01
N LEU A 416 4.93 15.70 -14.35
CA LEU A 416 5.67 16.66 -15.18
C LEU A 416 5.42 18.10 -14.70
N LYS A 417 4.16 18.47 -14.46
CA LYS A 417 3.81 19.82 -13.97
C LYS A 417 4.40 20.09 -12.58
N THR A 418 4.30 19.13 -11.66
CA THR A 418 4.86 19.26 -10.32
C THR A 418 6.38 19.46 -10.38
N GLU A 419 7.08 18.57 -11.07
CA GLU A 419 8.53 18.60 -11.24
C GLU A 419 8.97 19.92 -11.88
N LEU A 420 8.31 20.36 -12.97
CA LEU A 420 8.60 21.61 -13.67
C LEU A 420 8.50 22.85 -12.76
N VAL A 421 7.47 22.88 -11.91
CA VAL A 421 7.28 23.96 -10.92
C VAL A 421 8.38 23.94 -9.84
N LEU A 422 8.94 22.77 -9.56
CA LEU A 422 10.01 22.58 -8.57
C LEU A 422 11.42 22.86 -9.14
N VAL A 423 11.67 22.69 -10.44
CA VAL A 423 12.99 22.89 -11.07
C VAL A 423 13.62 24.22 -10.74
N ALA A 424 12.85 25.30 -10.86
CA ALA A 424 13.32 26.66 -10.62
C ALA A 424 13.60 26.96 -9.13
N ARG A 425 13.14 26.09 -8.21
CA ARG A 425 13.08 26.38 -6.77
C ARG A 425 13.91 25.43 -5.91
N LEU A 426 14.24 24.24 -6.42
CA LEU A 426 14.98 23.22 -5.68
C LEU A 426 16.46 23.24 -6.08
N GLN A 427 17.26 23.98 -5.31
CA GLN A 427 18.73 23.93 -5.37
C GLN A 427 19.30 23.66 -3.98
N HIS A 428 19.67 22.41 -3.74
CA HIS A 428 20.27 22.02 -2.46
C HIS A 428 21.20 20.82 -2.67
N LYS A 429 22.32 20.77 -1.94
CA LYS A 429 23.34 19.71 -2.09
C LYS A 429 22.83 18.29 -1.82
N ASN A 430 21.75 18.17 -1.05
CA ASN A 430 21.11 16.89 -0.72
C ASN A 430 19.79 16.65 -1.49
N LEU A 431 19.54 17.37 -2.59
CA LEU A 431 18.43 17.11 -3.51
C LEU A 431 19.00 16.91 -4.92
N VAL A 432 18.45 15.96 -5.67
CA VAL A 432 18.88 15.72 -7.06
C VAL A 432 18.45 16.89 -7.94
N ARG A 433 19.39 17.45 -8.69
CA ARG A 433 19.15 18.57 -9.59
C ARG A 433 18.49 18.10 -10.89
N LEU A 434 17.33 18.66 -11.18
CA LEU A 434 16.72 18.64 -12.51
C LEU A 434 17.44 19.69 -13.38
N ILE A 435 18.12 19.23 -14.43
CA ILE A 435 18.91 20.04 -15.36
C ILE A 435 18.02 20.66 -16.42
N GLY A 436 17.01 19.92 -16.89
CA GLY A 436 16.07 20.43 -17.88
C GLY A 436 15.01 19.42 -18.30
N VAL A 437 14.21 19.79 -19.30
CA VAL A 437 13.06 19.02 -19.77
C VAL A 437 12.99 19.03 -21.29
N CYS A 438 12.40 17.99 -21.89
CA CYS A 438 12.12 17.95 -23.33
C CYS A 438 10.64 17.57 -23.53
N LEU A 439 9.95 18.36 -24.36
CA LEU A 439 8.50 18.29 -24.61
C LEU A 439 8.16 18.21 -26.10
N GLU A 440 9.06 17.66 -26.92
CA GLU A 440 8.89 17.53 -28.38
C GLU A 440 8.29 16.18 -28.79
N GLU A 441 7.65 16.11 -29.97
CA GLU A 441 7.13 14.87 -30.57
C GLU A 441 6.29 13.99 -29.60
N ASP A 442 5.47 14.60 -28.74
CA ASP A 442 4.70 13.95 -27.66
C ASP A 442 5.53 13.31 -26.52
N GLU A 443 6.85 13.30 -26.63
CA GLU A 443 7.76 12.84 -25.58
C GLU A 443 7.76 13.81 -24.40
N LYS A 444 7.84 13.25 -23.19
CA LYS A 444 7.93 14.02 -21.94
C LYS A 444 9.12 13.49 -21.18
N LEU A 445 10.26 14.17 -21.32
CA LEU A 445 11.54 13.75 -20.75
C LEU A 445 11.97 14.73 -19.68
N LEU A 446 12.45 14.20 -18.56
CA LEU A 446 13.09 14.96 -17.48
C LEU A 446 14.57 14.58 -17.44
N VAL A 447 15.46 15.57 -17.43
CA VAL A 447 16.91 15.39 -17.50
C VAL A 447 17.53 15.76 -16.16
N TYR A 448 18.00 14.78 -15.40
CA TYR A 448 18.64 14.98 -14.09
C TYR A 448 20.15 14.84 -14.19
N GLU A 449 20.85 15.35 -13.17
CA GLU A 449 22.25 14.99 -12.95
C GLU A 449 22.40 13.46 -12.78
N TYR A 450 23.48 12.91 -13.35
CA TYR A 450 23.76 11.49 -13.22
C TYR A 450 24.37 11.15 -11.87
N MET A 451 23.77 10.17 -11.17
CA MET A 451 24.22 9.70 -9.86
C MET A 451 24.96 8.36 -10.01
N PRO A 452 26.31 8.33 -9.90
CA PRO A 452 27.11 7.15 -10.25
C PRO A 452 26.90 5.95 -9.30
N ASN A 453 26.67 6.21 -8.00
CA ASN A 453 26.47 5.15 -7.00
C ASN A 453 25.01 4.70 -6.90
N ARG A 454 24.14 5.14 -7.83
CA ARG A 454 22.72 4.76 -7.92
C ARG A 454 21.97 5.01 -6.60
N SER A 455 20.88 4.28 -6.38
CA SER A 455 20.01 4.41 -5.21
C SER A 455 20.51 3.62 -4.01
N LEU A 456 20.22 4.12 -2.82
CA LEU A 456 20.68 3.58 -1.53
C LEU A 456 20.25 2.12 -1.31
N ASP A 457 19.04 1.74 -1.74
CA ASP A 457 18.54 0.37 -1.63
C ASP A 457 19.43 -0.67 -2.35
N THR A 458 20.03 -0.28 -3.49
CA THR A 458 20.90 -1.17 -4.28
C THR A 458 22.25 -1.46 -3.62
N ILE A 459 22.60 -0.70 -2.58
CA ILE A 459 23.83 -0.88 -1.79
C ILE A 459 23.48 -1.43 -0.41
N LEU A 460 22.53 -0.82 0.30
CA LEU A 460 22.18 -1.14 1.68
C LEU A 460 21.72 -2.59 1.86
N PHE A 461 20.92 -3.11 0.93
CA PHE A 461 20.33 -4.45 1.03
C PHE A 461 21.10 -5.52 0.24
N ASP A 462 22.19 -5.15 -0.43
CA ASP A 462 23.07 -6.11 -1.11
C ASP A 462 24.12 -6.63 -0.13
N SER A 463 24.17 -7.95 0.05
CA SER A 463 25.06 -8.61 1.04
C SER A 463 26.56 -8.31 0.89
N GLN A 464 27.02 -7.90 -0.31
CA GLN A 464 28.42 -7.56 -0.55
C GLN A 464 28.63 -6.04 -0.59
N LYS A 465 27.77 -5.29 -1.29
CA LYS A 465 27.92 -3.84 -1.42
C LYS A 465 27.59 -3.10 -0.13
N SER A 466 26.76 -3.64 0.75
CA SER A 466 26.45 -3.02 2.05
C SER A 466 27.70 -2.77 2.91
N LYS A 467 28.77 -3.54 2.65
CA LYS A 467 30.09 -3.39 3.28
C LYS A 467 30.83 -2.12 2.87
N GLU A 468 30.43 -1.48 1.77
CA GLU A 468 30.95 -0.17 1.35
C GLU A 468 30.41 0.97 2.23
N LEU A 469 29.28 0.73 2.91
CA LEU A 469 28.61 1.68 3.80
C LEU A 469 28.98 1.37 5.26
N ASP A 470 30.16 1.84 5.66
CA ASP A 470 30.55 1.88 7.06
C ASP A 470 29.63 2.80 7.90
N TRP A 471 29.81 2.76 9.22
CA TRP A 471 28.99 3.54 10.15
C TRP A 471 28.96 5.03 9.83
N TRP A 472 30.12 5.62 9.51
CA TRP A 472 30.24 7.06 9.28
C TRP A 472 29.55 7.48 7.99
N LYS A 473 29.68 6.68 6.92
CA LYS A 473 28.92 6.88 5.69
C LYS A 473 27.42 6.77 5.92
N ARG A 474 26.97 5.78 6.69
CA ARG A 474 25.54 5.64 7.03
C ARG A 474 25.01 6.85 7.80
N LEU A 475 25.78 7.35 8.77
CA LEU A 475 25.43 8.54 9.53
C LEU A 475 25.41 9.82 8.67
N GLU A 476 26.37 9.98 7.76
CA GLU A 476 26.40 11.09 6.79
C GLU A 476 25.23 11.02 5.81
N ILE A 477 24.84 9.82 5.37
CA ILE A 477 23.67 9.60 4.52
C ILE A 477 22.40 10.04 5.26
N VAL A 478 22.19 9.57 6.49
CA VAL A 478 21.03 9.96 7.31
C VAL A 478 21.00 11.47 7.53
N SER A 479 22.14 12.06 7.91
CA SER A 479 22.26 13.50 8.18
C SER A 479 22.08 14.35 6.91
N GLY A 480 22.51 13.86 5.75
CA GLY A 480 22.27 14.52 4.47
C GLY A 480 20.81 14.47 4.04
N VAL A 481 20.14 13.33 4.19
CA VAL A 481 18.69 13.22 3.93
C VAL A 481 17.91 14.14 4.88
N ALA A 482 18.28 14.18 6.16
CA ALA A 482 17.62 15.04 7.14
C ALA A 482 17.76 16.54 6.81
N ARG A 483 18.93 16.99 6.35
CA ARG A 483 19.13 18.36 5.82
C ARG A 483 18.31 18.62 4.57
N GLY A 484 18.24 17.65 3.65
CA GLY A 484 17.40 17.74 2.45
C GLY A 484 15.93 17.92 2.79
N LEU A 485 15.40 17.17 3.75
CA LEU A 485 14.01 17.30 4.20
C LEU A 485 13.76 18.61 4.95
N GLN A 486 14.67 19.04 5.84
CA GLN A 486 14.56 20.35 6.49
C GLN A 486 14.44 21.47 5.45
N TYR A 487 15.28 21.43 4.41
CA TYR A 487 15.19 22.43 3.33
C TYR A 487 13.79 22.44 2.69
N LEU A 488 13.22 21.27 2.37
CA LEU A 488 11.89 21.14 1.77
C LEU A 488 10.75 21.57 2.70
N HIS A 489 10.88 21.30 4.00
CA HIS A 489 9.81 21.48 4.99
C HIS A 489 9.80 22.86 5.63
N GLU A 490 10.96 23.49 5.77
CA GLU A 490 11.16 24.64 6.67
C GLU A 490 11.86 25.83 6.00
N GLU A 491 12.80 25.61 5.06
CA GLU A 491 13.65 26.69 4.51
C GLU A 491 13.25 27.15 3.10
N SER A 492 12.64 26.28 2.29
CA SER A 492 12.21 26.64 0.95
C SER A 492 11.04 27.63 0.97
N GLN A 493 10.93 28.49 -0.05
CA GLN A 493 9.89 29.51 -0.16
C GLN A 493 8.45 28.97 -0.03
N LEU A 494 8.25 27.72 -0.41
CA LEU A 494 7.02 26.94 -0.24
C LEU A 494 7.36 25.69 0.54
N LYS A 495 6.45 25.22 1.38
CA LYS A 495 6.58 23.92 2.04
C LYS A 495 6.31 22.83 1.03
N ILE A 496 7.24 21.90 0.89
CA ILE A 496 7.18 20.80 -0.06
C ILE A 496 7.11 19.49 0.71
N VAL A 497 6.04 18.72 0.49
CA VAL A 497 5.90 17.36 1.03
C VAL A 497 6.23 16.38 -0.07
N HIS A 498 7.22 15.50 0.14
CA HIS A 498 7.73 14.55 -0.84
C HIS A 498 6.75 13.39 -1.11
N ARG A 499 6.19 12.80 -0.05
CA ARG A 499 5.21 11.69 -0.04
C ARG A 499 5.68 10.32 -0.52
N ASP A 500 6.85 10.21 -1.13
CA ASP A 500 7.46 8.90 -1.51
C ASP A 500 8.94 8.79 -1.10
N LEU A 501 9.30 9.25 0.11
CA LEU A 501 10.66 9.08 0.61
C LEU A 501 10.91 7.61 1.00
N LYS A 502 11.97 7.02 0.44
CA LYS A 502 12.41 5.64 0.68
C LYS A 502 13.85 5.47 0.17
N PRO A 503 14.57 4.39 0.54
CA PRO A 503 15.95 4.18 0.08
C PRO A 503 16.11 4.17 -1.44
N SER A 504 15.15 3.65 -2.21
CA SER A 504 15.23 3.67 -3.69
C SER A 504 15.13 5.08 -4.30
N ASN A 505 14.60 6.05 -3.56
CA ASN A 505 14.52 7.46 -3.97
C ASN A 505 15.64 8.32 -3.35
N VAL A 506 16.60 7.72 -2.63
CA VAL A 506 17.82 8.40 -2.16
C VAL A 506 18.99 7.95 -3.04
N LEU A 507 19.49 8.86 -3.87
CA LEU A 507 20.61 8.59 -4.77
C LEU A 507 21.94 9.04 -4.15
N LEU A 508 23.04 8.41 -4.56
CA LEU A 508 24.37 8.64 -4.03
C LEU A 508 25.33 9.16 -5.12
N ASP A 509 26.00 10.27 -4.83
CA ASP A 509 27.04 10.80 -5.72
C ASP A 509 28.36 10.00 -5.58
N SER A 510 29.41 10.39 -6.30
CA SER A 510 30.70 9.71 -6.26
C SER A 510 31.37 9.71 -4.88
N ALA A 511 31.01 10.65 -4.00
CA ALA A 511 31.49 10.75 -2.63
C ALA A 511 30.54 10.10 -1.60
N TYR A 512 29.50 9.37 -2.06
CA TYR A 512 28.42 8.82 -1.23
C TYR A 512 27.59 9.89 -0.50
N THR A 513 27.59 11.13 -0.99
CA THR A 513 26.69 12.17 -0.48
C THR A 513 25.26 11.84 -0.92
N PRO A 514 24.28 11.82 0.00
CA PRO A 514 22.90 11.51 -0.35
C PRO A 514 22.21 12.68 -1.03
N LYS A 515 21.38 12.36 -2.03
CA LYS A 515 20.46 13.29 -2.67
C LYS A 515 19.07 12.67 -2.81
N ILE A 516 18.07 13.36 -2.28
CA ILE A 516 16.66 12.96 -2.42
C ILE A 516 16.22 13.20 -3.87
N SER A 517 15.51 12.24 -4.44
CA SER A 517 15.07 12.20 -5.83
C SER A 517 13.59 11.81 -5.97
N ASP A 518 13.04 11.99 -7.16
CA ASP A 518 11.66 11.64 -7.54
C ASP A 518 10.57 12.46 -6.83
N PHE A 519 10.42 13.72 -7.24
CA PHE A 519 9.42 14.66 -6.73
C PHE A 519 8.09 14.59 -7.50
N GLY A 520 7.86 13.57 -8.34
CA GLY A 520 6.63 13.44 -9.12
C GLY A 520 5.38 13.46 -8.25
N LEU A 521 5.47 12.89 -7.05
CA LEU A 521 4.39 12.88 -6.06
C LEU A 521 4.42 14.07 -5.10
N ALA A 522 5.32 15.03 -5.25
CA ALA A 522 5.42 16.13 -4.31
C ALA A 522 4.17 17.03 -4.31
N LYS A 523 3.93 17.71 -3.19
CA LYS A 523 2.85 18.69 -3.03
C LYS A 523 3.39 19.97 -2.40
N LEU A 524 2.98 21.11 -2.97
CA LEU A 524 3.42 22.43 -2.59
C LEU A 524 2.34 23.15 -1.78
N PHE A 525 2.76 23.78 -0.68
CA PHE A 525 1.94 24.58 0.21
C PHE A 525 2.58 25.96 0.46
N HIS A 526 1.75 26.98 0.66
CA HIS A 526 2.24 28.23 1.27
C HIS A 526 2.62 27.98 2.74
N MET A 527 3.54 28.79 3.28
CA MET A 527 4.06 28.63 4.66
C MET A 527 2.96 28.51 5.73
N ASP A 528 1.82 29.17 5.54
CA ASP A 528 0.69 29.18 6.46
C ASP A 528 -0.15 27.89 6.44
N GLN A 529 0.01 27.05 5.40
CA GLN A 529 -0.68 25.77 5.27
C GLN A 529 0.25 24.63 5.71
N SER A 530 -0.20 23.83 6.69
CA SER A 530 0.60 22.76 7.29
C SER A 530 0.22 21.34 6.84
N GLN A 531 -0.98 21.16 6.28
CA GLN A 531 -1.54 19.85 5.96
C GLN A 531 -2.45 19.93 4.72
N GLY A 532 -2.55 18.82 3.99
CA GLY A 532 -3.51 18.65 2.90
C GLY A 532 -4.19 17.29 2.95
N ALA A 533 -5.33 17.18 2.27
CA ALA A 533 -6.03 15.92 2.06
C ALA A 533 -6.10 15.60 0.57
N THR A 534 -5.95 14.33 0.21
CA THR A 534 -6.10 13.86 -1.17
C THR A 534 -7.05 12.67 -1.21
N SER A 535 -7.90 12.61 -2.23
CA SER A 535 -8.70 11.41 -2.51
C SER A 535 -7.88 10.31 -3.20
N HIS A 536 -6.68 10.65 -3.68
CA HIS A 536 -5.76 9.74 -4.36
C HIS A 536 -4.50 9.56 -3.50
N ILE A 537 -4.46 8.45 -2.76
CA ILE A 537 -3.30 8.02 -1.97
C ILE A 537 -2.27 7.43 -2.94
N ALA A 538 -1.02 7.90 -2.86
CA ALA A 538 0.09 7.44 -3.71
C ALA A 538 1.41 7.51 -2.95
N GLY A 539 2.28 6.52 -3.14
CA GLY A 539 3.58 6.35 -2.48
C GLY A 539 3.88 4.88 -2.27
N THR A 540 4.89 4.56 -1.47
CA THR A 540 5.33 3.18 -1.24
C THR A 540 4.86 2.64 0.11
N TYR A 541 4.14 1.52 0.09
CA TYR A 541 3.67 0.84 1.30
C TYR A 541 4.85 0.45 2.22
N GLY A 542 4.68 0.59 3.52
CA GLY A 542 5.74 0.43 4.53
C GLY A 542 6.51 1.72 4.86
N TYR A 543 6.47 2.74 3.99
CA TYR A 543 7.04 4.07 4.28
C TYR A 543 5.96 5.14 4.51
N MET A 544 4.70 4.82 4.21
CA MET A 544 3.57 5.74 4.40
C MET A 544 3.22 5.88 5.87
N ALA A 545 3.05 7.12 6.31
CA ALA A 545 2.48 7.42 7.61
C ALA A 545 1.01 6.90 7.70
N PRO A 546 0.56 6.43 8.89
CA PRO A 546 -0.79 5.88 9.07
C PRO A 546 -1.89 6.84 8.63
N GLU A 547 -1.81 8.13 9.01
CA GLU A 547 -2.82 9.13 8.65
C GLU A 547 -2.93 9.35 7.13
N TYR A 548 -1.83 9.15 6.41
CA TYR A 548 -1.80 9.24 4.95
C TYR A 548 -2.36 7.98 4.30
N ALA A 549 -1.92 6.81 4.75
CA ALA A 549 -2.37 5.53 4.22
C ALA A 549 -3.87 5.27 4.48
N MET A 550 -4.39 5.79 5.59
CA MET A 550 -5.77 5.56 6.03
C MET A 550 -6.76 6.63 5.59
N HIS A 551 -6.35 7.90 5.70
CA HIS A 551 -7.26 9.03 5.52
C HIS A 551 -6.87 9.94 4.35
N GLY A 552 -5.77 9.63 3.64
CA GLY A 552 -5.25 10.50 2.58
C GLY A 552 -4.77 11.86 3.08
N GLN A 553 -4.52 11.99 4.39
CA GLN A 553 -4.02 13.21 5.01
C GLN A 553 -2.50 13.21 4.94
N TYR A 554 -1.91 14.23 4.34
CA TYR A 554 -0.45 14.34 4.21
C TYR A 554 0.02 15.68 4.74
N SER A 555 1.22 15.64 5.33
CA SER A 555 1.90 16.81 5.86
C SER A 555 3.41 16.59 5.82
N VAL A 556 4.19 17.60 6.20
CA VAL A 556 5.64 17.43 6.41
C VAL A 556 5.96 16.30 7.39
N LYS A 557 5.07 16.03 8.37
CA LYS A 557 5.22 14.93 9.35
C LYS A 557 5.02 13.55 8.73
N SER A 558 4.37 13.45 7.57
CA SER A 558 4.26 12.19 6.85
C SER A 558 5.60 11.80 6.21
N ASP A 559 6.39 12.77 5.75
CA ASP A 559 7.77 12.52 5.31
C ASP A 559 8.71 12.20 6.49
N VAL A 560 8.48 12.83 7.66
CA VAL A 560 9.22 12.49 8.90
C VAL A 560 9.02 11.02 9.25
N PHE A 561 7.81 10.49 9.11
CA PHE A 561 7.54 9.07 9.31
C PHE A 561 8.37 8.21 8.34
N SER A 562 8.33 8.52 7.04
CA SER A 562 9.12 7.81 6.03
C SER A 562 10.63 7.87 6.32
N PHE A 563 11.11 9.00 6.84
CA PHE A 563 12.50 9.19 7.26
C PHE A 563 12.85 8.31 8.47
N GLY A 564 11.93 8.17 9.44
CA GLY A 564 12.09 7.27 10.57
C GLY A 564 12.24 5.82 10.14
N VAL A 565 11.42 5.35 9.19
CA VAL A 565 11.58 4.01 8.60
C VAL A 565 12.95 3.87 7.94
N LEU A 566 13.37 4.86 7.16
CA LEU A 566 14.70 4.87 6.53
C LEU A 566 15.83 4.76 7.56
N ILE A 567 15.76 5.50 8.67
CA ILE A 567 16.75 5.39 9.75
C ILE A 567 16.83 3.95 10.27
N LEU A 568 15.69 3.32 10.53
CA LEU A 568 15.64 1.98 11.08
C LEU A 568 16.19 0.94 10.09
N GLU A 569 15.93 1.10 8.80
CA GLU A 569 16.57 0.27 7.77
C GLU A 569 18.09 0.50 7.70
N MET A 570 18.56 1.74 7.89
CA MET A 570 19.99 2.08 7.86
C MET A 570 20.78 1.43 9.00
N VAL A 571 20.23 1.40 10.22
CA VAL A 571 20.93 0.83 11.39
C VAL A 571 20.84 -0.70 11.47
N THR A 572 19.75 -1.28 10.95
CA THR A 572 19.54 -2.74 10.96
C THR A 572 20.09 -3.42 9.72
N GLY A 573 20.26 -2.70 8.61
CA GLY A 573 20.59 -3.28 7.30
C GLY A 573 19.46 -4.16 6.73
N ARG A 574 18.25 -4.07 7.28
CA ARG A 574 17.09 -4.89 6.90
C ARG A 574 16.05 -4.04 6.19
N LYS A 575 15.39 -4.63 5.21
CA LYS A 575 14.28 -4.00 4.51
C LYS A 575 12.99 -4.18 5.30
N ASN A 576 12.18 -3.13 5.42
CA ASN A 576 10.88 -3.17 6.07
C ASN A 576 9.91 -4.16 5.40
N SER A 577 10.04 -4.34 4.07
CA SER A 577 9.17 -5.18 3.25
C SER A 577 9.74 -6.59 2.96
N ASN A 578 10.50 -7.21 3.86
CA ASN A 578 10.95 -8.57 3.63
C ASN A 578 9.77 -9.54 3.75
N SER A 579 9.33 -10.08 2.61
CA SER A 579 8.36 -11.18 2.50
C SER A 579 8.69 -12.40 3.36
N ASP A 580 9.97 -12.56 3.72
CA ASP A 580 10.52 -13.76 4.34
C ASP A 580 10.52 -13.71 5.88
N GLN A 581 10.29 -12.54 6.49
CA GLN A 581 10.16 -12.41 7.94
C GLN A 581 8.71 -12.06 8.28
N SER A 582 8.07 -12.93 9.07
CA SER A 582 6.66 -12.80 9.47
C SER A 582 6.38 -11.61 10.40
N VAL A 583 7.35 -10.72 10.64
CA VAL A 583 7.27 -9.64 11.62
C VAL A 583 7.69 -8.34 10.93
N ASP A 584 6.82 -7.33 11.03
CA ASP A 584 7.07 -5.95 10.58
C ASP A 584 8.31 -5.36 11.27
N LEU A 585 9.18 -4.65 10.53
CA LEU A 585 10.46 -4.15 11.07
C LEU A 585 10.25 -3.21 12.25
N LEU A 586 9.21 -2.37 12.21
CA LEU A 586 8.94 -1.42 13.30
C LEU A 586 8.57 -2.16 14.59
N SER A 587 7.78 -3.23 14.46
CA SER A 587 7.42 -4.12 15.57
C SER A 587 8.65 -4.77 16.21
N LEU A 588 9.53 -5.32 15.36
CA LEU A 588 10.76 -5.97 15.81
C LEU A 588 11.71 -4.98 16.49
N VAL A 589 11.89 -3.79 15.93
CA VAL A 589 12.71 -2.72 16.54
C VAL A 589 12.14 -2.32 17.89
N TRP A 590 10.83 -2.11 17.99
CA TRP A 590 10.19 -1.71 19.24
C TRP A 590 10.35 -2.76 20.35
N GLU A 591 10.20 -4.04 20.02
CA GLU A 591 10.39 -5.15 20.96
C GLU A 591 11.81 -5.16 21.53
N HIS A 592 12.82 -5.16 20.65
CA HIS A 592 14.23 -5.12 21.04
C HIS A 592 14.62 -3.83 21.78
N TRP A 593 14.00 -2.70 21.43
CA TRP A 593 14.23 -1.43 22.14
C TRP A 593 13.65 -1.48 23.57
N SER A 594 12.43 -2.00 23.71
CA SER A 594 11.71 -2.08 24.99
C SER A 594 12.32 -3.12 25.95
N SER A 595 12.87 -4.22 25.41
CA SER A 595 13.59 -5.25 26.18
C SER A 595 15.04 -4.87 26.51
N GLY A 596 15.55 -3.81 25.87
CA GLY A 596 16.94 -3.39 25.95
C GLY A 596 17.94 -4.29 25.21
N THR A 597 17.46 -5.09 24.26
CA THR A 597 18.29 -5.98 23.43
C THR A 597 18.51 -5.43 22.02
N ILE A 598 18.50 -4.10 21.83
CA ILE A 598 18.63 -3.47 20.51
C ILE A 598 19.90 -3.87 19.76
N GLN A 599 20.99 -4.15 20.48
CA GLN A 599 22.28 -4.56 19.90
C GLN A 599 22.17 -5.82 19.04
N GLU A 600 21.23 -6.72 19.35
CA GLU A 600 20.99 -7.96 18.60
C GLU A 600 20.37 -7.72 17.22
N LEU A 601 19.70 -6.59 17.04
CA LEU A 601 19.01 -6.24 15.80
C LEU A 601 19.87 -5.39 14.85
N LEU A 602 20.93 -4.77 15.37
CA LEU A 602 21.82 -3.90 14.61
C LEU A 602 22.62 -4.71 13.58
N ASP A 603 22.96 -4.06 12.46
CA ASP A 603 23.69 -4.70 11.37
C ASP A 603 25.01 -5.32 11.87
N PRO A 604 25.21 -6.65 11.74
CA PRO A 604 26.42 -7.33 12.20
C PRO A 604 27.72 -6.77 11.59
N PHE A 605 27.65 -6.23 10.37
CA PHE A 605 28.80 -5.60 9.74
C PHE A 605 29.22 -4.32 10.47
N LEU A 606 28.27 -3.51 10.94
CA LEU A 606 28.56 -2.28 11.69
C LEU A 606 29.16 -2.59 13.06
N MET A 607 28.64 -3.62 13.72
CA MET A 607 29.14 -4.07 15.04
C MET A 607 30.59 -4.55 14.98
N SER A 608 30.98 -5.22 13.90
CA SER A 608 32.35 -5.69 13.72
C SER A 608 33.37 -4.59 13.41
N HIS A 609 32.94 -3.40 12.98
CA HIS A 609 33.80 -2.32 12.48
C HIS A 609 33.81 -1.05 13.36
N ARG A 610 33.66 -1.20 14.68
CA ARG A 610 33.79 -0.12 15.68
C ARG A 610 32.75 1.00 15.58
N ALA A 611 31.51 0.71 15.17
CA ALA A 611 30.42 1.64 15.36
C ALA A 611 30.18 1.85 16.88
N PRO A 612 30.12 3.10 17.39
CA PRO A 612 29.85 3.34 18.81
C PRO A 612 28.42 2.88 19.17
N PRO A 613 28.24 1.91 20.10
CA PRO A 613 26.91 1.39 20.43
C PRO A 613 25.93 2.49 20.87
N ASP A 614 26.42 3.49 21.62
CA ASP A 614 25.60 4.61 22.10
C ASP A 614 25.07 5.48 20.95
N GLN A 615 25.88 5.72 19.92
CA GLN A 615 25.43 6.48 18.75
C GLN A 615 24.42 5.67 17.91
N MET A 616 24.60 4.36 17.82
CA MET A 616 23.63 3.48 17.13
C MET A 616 22.30 3.45 17.88
N ALA A 617 22.33 3.30 19.20
CA ALA A 617 21.14 3.34 20.06
C ALA A 617 20.45 4.71 19.99
N LYS A 618 21.21 5.80 19.99
CA LYS A 618 20.69 7.16 19.76
C LYS A 618 19.97 7.26 18.42
N LEU A 619 20.54 6.71 17.36
CA LEU A 619 19.94 6.76 16.03
C LEU A 619 18.65 5.91 15.95
N VAL A 620 18.60 4.75 16.61
CA VAL A 620 17.36 3.97 16.78
C VAL A 620 16.28 4.79 17.51
N ASN A 621 16.64 5.48 18.60
CA ASN A 621 15.71 6.35 19.33
C ASN A 621 15.11 7.44 18.44
N ILE A 622 15.95 8.12 17.64
CA ILE A 622 15.49 9.14 16.69
C ILE A 622 14.55 8.51 15.65
N GLY A 623 14.89 7.34 15.11
CA GLY A 623 14.04 6.60 14.18
C GLY A 623 12.66 6.30 14.78
N LEU A 624 12.62 5.81 16.02
CA LEU A 624 11.38 5.55 16.75
C LEU A 624 10.55 6.81 17.02
N LEU A 625 11.18 7.94 17.39
CA LEU A 625 10.50 9.23 17.53
C LEU A 625 9.89 9.74 16.22
N CYS A 626 10.49 9.37 15.08
CA CYS A 626 9.98 9.76 13.76
C CYS A 626 8.78 8.92 13.32
N VAL A 627 8.66 7.65 13.75
CA VAL A 627 7.57 6.73 13.35
C VAL A 627 6.38 6.67 14.33
N GLN A 628 6.19 7.71 15.14
CA GLN A 628 5.05 7.79 16.07
C GLN A 628 3.70 7.82 15.33
N ASP A 629 2.65 7.28 15.95
CA ASP A 629 1.31 7.23 15.35
C ASP A 629 0.78 8.63 15.05
N SER A 630 0.72 9.47 16.07
CA SER A 630 0.28 10.86 15.95
C SER A 630 1.34 11.70 15.22
N PRO A 631 0.97 12.44 14.16
CA PRO A 631 1.86 13.40 13.52
C PRO A 631 2.35 14.50 14.48
N ALA A 632 1.62 14.79 15.56
CA ALA A 632 1.99 15.79 16.55
C ALA A 632 3.23 15.36 17.36
N ASP A 633 3.36 14.07 17.64
CA ASP A 633 4.42 13.50 18.48
C ASP A 633 5.73 13.29 17.70
N ARG A 634 5.67 13.34 16.36
CA ARG A 634 6.86 13.27 15.50
C ARG A 634 7.64 14.60 15.57
N PRO A 635 8.97 14.61 15.65
CA PRO A 635 9.76 15.83 15.66
C PRO A 635 9.69 16.58 14.32
N LEU A 636 10.09 17.86 14.32
CA LEU A 636 10.41 18.60 13.10
C LEU A 636 11.79 18.21 12.59
N MET A 637 12.07 18.43 11.29
CA MET A 637 13.35 18.03 10.71
C MET A 637 14.52 18.87 11.22
N SER A 638 14.29 20.15 11.55
CA SER A 638 15.26 20.96 12.30
C SER A 638 15.63 20.35 13.65
N SER A 639 14.63 19.92 14.43
CA SER A 639 14.87 19.22 15.70
C SER A 639 15.65 17.92 15.49
N VAL A 640 15.32 17.14 14.45
CA VAL A 640 16.06 15.92 14.09
C VAL A 640 17.52 16.23 13.73
N ASN A 641 17.80 17.26 12.95
CA ASN A 641 19.17 17.66 12.60
C ASN A 641 19.97 18.08 13.85
N VAL A 642 19.32 18.74 14.81
CA VAL A 642 19.92 19.07 16.12
C VAL A 642 20.19 17.80 16.94
N MET A 643 19.25 16.85 16.98
CA MET A 643 19.44 15.55 17.65
C MET A 643 20.59 14.75 17.02
N LEU A 644 20.72 14.75 15.69
CA LEU A 644 21.78 14.02 14.99
C LEU A 644 23.17 14.63 15.26
N SER A 645 23.28 15.96 15.32
CA SER A 645 24.55 16.67 15.44
C SER A 645 25.06 16.86 16.87
N SER A 646 24.19 16.88 17.88
CA SER A 646 24.58 17.12 19.28
C SER A 646 24.71 15.84 20.08
N ASP A 647 25.86 15.62 20.73
CA ASP A 647 26.07 14.50 21.65
C ASP A 647 25.48 14.73 23.06
N THR A 648 24.97 15.94 23.34
CA THR A 648 24.56 16.36 24.70
C THR A 648 23.05 16.39 24.92
N ILE A 649 22.25 16.19 23.88
CA ILE A 649 20.80 16.31 23.96
C ILE A 649 20.19 15.03 24.52
N SER A 650 19.45 15.14 25.62
CA SER A 650 18.59 14.09 26.13
C SER A 650 17.41 13.91 25.18
N LEU A 651 17.25 12.68 24.66
CA LEU A 651 16.14 12.31 23.79
C LEU A 651 14.94 11.91 24.64
N GLN A 652 13.75 12.34 24.24
CA GLN A 652 12.51 11.84 24.82
C GLN A 652 12.37 10.34 24.53
N ALA A 653 11.76 9.60 25.48
CA ALA A 653 11.42 8.21 25.25
C ALA A 653 10.35 8.13 24.15
N PRO A 654 10.58 7.41 23.05
CA PRO A 654 9.54 7.17 22.05
C PRO A 654 8.40 6.36 22.65
N SER A 655 7.18 6.61 22.18
CA SER A 655 6.05 5.72 22.46
C SER A 655 5.98 4.61 21.41
N ARG A 656 5.15 3.59 21.66
CA ARG A 656 5.01 2.42 20.79
C ARG A 656 4.44 2.82 19.43
N PRO A 657 5.11 2.51 18.30
CA PRO A 657 4.54 2.71 16.97
C PRO A 657 3.29 1.82 16.74
N THR A 658 2.31 2.30 15.98
CA THR A 658 0.99 1.66 15.77
C THR A 658 1.08 0.22 15.29
N PHE A 659 2.08 -0.12 14.46
CA PHE A 659 2.19 -1.44 13.83
C PHE A 659 2.59 -2.58 14.77
N CYS A 660 2.83 -2.31 16.06
CA CYS A 660 3.28 -3.32 16.99
C CYS A 660 2.14 -4.23 17.52
N ILE A 661 2.10 -5.49 17.09
CA ILE A 661 1.30 -6.55 17.73
C ILE A 661 1.96 -6.96 19.05
N GLN A 662 1.17 -7.18 20.10
CA GLN A 662 1.61 -7.83 21.34
C GLN A 662 1.18 -9.30 21.24
N GLU A 663 2.13 -10.25 21.24
CA GLU A 663 1.81 -11.62 21.65
C GLU A 663 1.41 -11.53 23.12
N THR A 664 0.11 -11.58 23.42
CA THR A 664 -0.33 -11.81 24.79
C THR A 664 0.01 -13.25 25.14
N GLU A 665 0.86 -13.41 26.16
CA GLU A 665 1.15 -14.67 26.85
C GLU A 665 -0.16 -15.37 27.26
N ASP A 666 -0.77 -16.16 26.37
CA ASP A 666 -1.88 -17.05 26.72
C ASP A 666 -1.32 -18.40 27.17
N HIS A 667 -1.15 -18.49 28.49
CA HIS A 667 -1.25 -19.67 29.34
C HIS A 667 -1.36 -21.05 28.66
N SER A 668 -0.23 -21.65 28.28
CA SER A 668 -0.08 -23.11 28.33
C SER A 668 1.38 -23.56 28.13
N ARG A 669 2.15 -23.66 29.21
CA ARG A 669 3.27 -24.62 29.35
C ARG A 669 3.82 -24.61 30.79
N PRO A 670 3.54 -25.65 31.60
CA PRO A 670 4.09 -25.75 32.95
C PRO A 670 5.51 -26.34 32.86
N TYR A 671 6.52 -25.50 32.57
CA TYR A 671 7.91 -25.84 32.93
C TYR A 671 8.88 -24.65 33.08
N SER A 672 8.39 -23.41 33.22
CA SER A 672 9.27 -22.23 33.39
C SER A 672 9.15 -21.57 34.77
N ASP A 673 9.05 -22.36 35.85
CA ASP A 673 9.07 -21.83 37.23
C ASP A 673 10.47 -21.81 37.89
N ALA A 674 11.53 -22.18 37.16
CA ALA A 674 12.89 -22.07 37.67
C ALA A 674 13.50 -20.66 37.50
N TYR A 675 13.17 -19.94 36.43
CA TYR A 675 13.85 -18.68 36.10
C TYR A 675 13.25 -17.45 36.82
N LYS A 676 11.93 -17.42 37.04
CA LYS A 676 11.25 -16.28 37.69
C LYS A 676 11.55 -16.14 39.20
N ARG A 677 12.11 -17.17 39.86
CA ARG A 677 12.56 -17.05 41.27
C ARG A 677 13.88 -16.30 41.43
N ALA A 678 14.73 -16.27 40.41
CA ALA A 678 16.02 -15.57 40.52
C ALA A 678 15.85 -14.04 40.49
N LEU A 679 14.89 -13.52 39.71
CA LEU A 679 14.70 -12.08 39.55
C LEU A 679 13.93 -11.39 40.69
N LYS A 680 13.12 -12.12 41.46
CA LYS A 680 12.38 -11.52 42.61
C LYS A 680 13.23 -11.26 43.86
N LEU A 681 14.46 -11.77 43.91
CA LEU A 681 15.33 -11.61 45.08
C LEU A 681 16.33 -10.45 44.95
N GLN A 682 16.37 -9.73 43.83
CA GLN A 682 17.28 -8.60 43.64
C GLN A 682 16.54 -7.42 43.00
N SER A 683 15.85 -6.63 43.82
CA SER A 683 15.80 -5.17 43.73
C SER A 683 14.64 -4.67 44.60
N SER A 684 15.01 -4.35 45.83
CA SER A 684 14.26 -3.45 46.70
C SER A 684 14.98 -2.11 46.67
N THR A 685 14.23 -1.03 46.87
CA THR A 685 14.58 0.40 46.99
C THR A 685 14.43 1.30 45.76
N ASP A 686 13.54 2.27 45.98
CA ASP A 686 13.21 3.48 45.22
C ASP A 686 14.38 4.14 44.50
N ARG A 687 14.24 4.34 43.18
CA ARG A 687 14.84 5.46 42.44
C ARG A 687 14.10 5.68 41.11
N ALA A 688 14.02 6.96 40.74
CA ALA A 688 13.27 7.53 39.62
C ALA A 688 13.45 6.78 38.29
N ALA A 689 12.40 6.83 37.45
CA ALA A 689 12.26 6.10 36.20
C ALA A 689 13.47 6.31 35.25
N MET A 690 14.39 5.35 35.25
CA MET A 690 15.38 5.19 34.18
C MET A 690 14.74 4.39 33.05
N SER A 691 14.96 4.82 31.80
CA SER A 691 14.75 3.94 30.64
C SER A 691 15.68 2.74 30.76
N PRO A 692 15.26 1.51 30.39
CA PRO A 692 16.10 0.31 30.47
C PRO A 692 17.45 0.42 29.75
N ASN A 693 17.59 1.32 28.78
CA ASN A 693 18.79 1.49 27.96
C ASN A 693 19.74 2.60 28.44
N GLU A 694 19.71 2.97 29.72
CA GLU A 694 20.63 3.93 30.36
C GLU A 694 20.71 5.34 29.70
N VAL A 695 19.77 5.71 28.82
CA VAL A 695 19.66 7.09 28.30
C VAL A 695 19.03 7.96 29.37
N THR A 696 19.76 8.98 29.83
CA THR A 696 19.34 9.87 30.92
C THR A 696 18.12 10.70 30.51
N LEU A 697 17.02 10.61 31.29
CA LEU A 697 15.76 11.32 31.09
C LEU A 697 15.71 12.59 31.94
N THR A 698 15.26 13.71 31.38
CA THR A 698 14.81 14.87 32.17
C THR A 698 13.62 15.55 31.47
N GLU A 699 12.56 15.79 32.23
CA GLU A 699 11.37 16.54 31.81
C GLU A 699 11.72 18.01 31.61
N LEU A 700 11.35 18.58 30.46
CA LEU A 700 11.40 20.02 30.23
C LEU A 700 10.02 20.60 30.53
N GLU A 701 9.90 21.33 31.65
CA GLU A 701 8.79 22.25 31.84
C GLU A 701 8.96 23.46 30.90
N PRO A 702 7.92 23.85 30.15
CA PRO A 702 7.97 25.06 29.34
C PRO A 702 8.06 26.29 30.25
N ARG A 703 9.06 27.15 30.00
CA ARG A 703 9.09 28.53 30.51
C ARG A 703 8.66 29.50 29.41
#